data_AF-A0A830HJ81-F1
#
_entry.id   AF-A0A830HJ81-F1
#
_cell.length_a   1.000
_cell.length_b   1.000
_cell.length_c   1.000
_cell.angle_alpha   90.00
_cell.angle_beta   90.00
_cell.angle_gamma   90.00
#
_symmetry.space_group_name_H-M   'P 1'
#
loop_
_entity.id
_entity.type
_entity.pdbx_description
1 polymer ?
#
loop_
_entity_poly.entity_id
_entity_poly.type
_entity_poly.pdbx_seq_one_letter_code
_entity_poly.pdbx_strand_id
1 'polypeptide(L)'
;MQVLDSAGEGCIGECSCCKPKPPKEVATKAEGAEGAEEGAEGAADDAAAAEAEMEMEQEQEPEDEGGYEVRSLVYVPGSDRPSAFYAAFGGNASGMVYGCEVGSEEVTEVMKVRDDVAISFMGKTLTGNGLVIGSDDGHVRYQPSEGFVGITSGMPQPWEDCMHDSTRGAVTSVSVSYDDMTLLSAAKDGTVAVMSVDDSLFKEKRSVEFGEINQPPQMESEPSPGVDDITDDAHYTIEEDKQRREEDRLIALAEEKKLSVRDHIAKLRDEFNKIIADNEKLPQGVRLDSTELEVDIGLREMVAADTAQKVETARLELQWESERRREEEEEDDDDEDDDEDFDDEEEEEVCPLGCDQALYEKVCDLRERRLDQDEVATELQKMIDTLKKERDSLSKKQKLVETALKSIDGEIVEFQKEKQSKLNEIDVVVTLRMHQIMYLVDDRLPERLEGGLVFSHETLQRLRERIKELASEKAALRQQQRELKKEHMQLARGRQEKERRIAELETKARDVQMLKFGQLINLSLLDKAGVNKAAEELKDQLKLQEARQARELKEAENVIRSKRHEFATLMRENTGCLEQVAGLTRAQRELERGLNDAAGTLLGDNKASRVREAEQRDQLVQLVNAQAGEIESLKGEILLLRSKGAQLFAG
;
A
#
# COMPACT_ATOMS: atom_id res chain seq x y z
N MET A 1 18.94 -7.64 -57.30
CA MET A 1 19.48 -8.87 -57.92
C MET A 1 20.64 -9.32 -57.04
N GLN A 2 20.44 -10.47 -56.36
CA GLN A 2 21.41 -11.37 -55.70
C GLN A 2 22.42 -10.75 -54.71
N VAL A 3 22.25 -10.91 -53.38
CA VAL A 3 22.55 -12.10 -52.53
C VAL A 3 24.03 -12.52 -52.64
N LEU A 4 24.78 -12.43 -51.54
CA LEU A 4 25.45 -13.56 -50.87
C LEU A 4 26.26 -13.12 -49.63
N ASP A 5 26.19 -13.98 -48.61
CA ASP A 5 26.92 -14.03 -47.34
C ASP A 5 28.45 -13.97 -47.47
N SER A 6 29.12 -13.49 -46.41
CA SER A 6 30.13 -14.29 -45.69
C SER A 6 30.74 -13.54 -44.49
N ALA A 7 31.07 -14.34 -43.49
CA ALA A 7 31.59 -14.00 -42.17
C ALA A 7 33.06 -13.55 -42.14
N GLY A 8 33.49 -12.97 -41.02
CA GLY A 8 34.89 -13.07 -40.57
C GLY A 8 35.42 -11.91 -39.71
N GLU A 9 35.79 -12.24 -38.46
CA GLU A 9 36.84 -11.63 -37.62
C GLU A 9 36.56 -10.24 -36.99
N GLY A 10 36.81 -9.97 -35.69
CA GLY A 10 37.41 -10.71 -34.59
C GLY A 10 37.73 -9.75 -33.43
N CYS A 11 37.94 -10.32 -32.23
CA CYS A 11 38.69 -9.80 -31.07
C CYS A 11 38.02 -8.81 -30.09
N ILE A 12 38.19 -8.82 -28.75
CA ILE A 12 38.77 -9.67 -27.67
C ILE A 12 38.17 -9.07 -26.34
N GLY A 13 37.93 -9.87 -25.29
CA GLY A 13 37.86 -9.31 -23.92
C GLY A 13 37.11 -10.09 -22.83
N GLU A 14 37.44 -11.36 -22.65
CA GLU A 14 37.67 -12.05 -21.35
C GLU A 14 36.78 -11.75 -20.12
N CYS A 15 35.99 -12.77 -19.70
CA CYS A 15 35.70 -13.04 -18.30
C CYS A 15 35.94 -14.53 -18.02
N SER A 16 36.81 -14.80 -17.05
CA SER A 16 37.23 -16.11 -16.59
C SER A 16 36.29 -16.65 -15.52
N CYS A 17 36.31 -17.98 -15.34
CA CYS A 17 35.65 -18.78 -14.29
C CYS A 17 34.26 -19.36 -14.64
N CYS A 18 34.23 -20.45 -15.40
CA CYS A 18 33.42 -21.66 -15.13
C CYS A 18 33.43 -22.62 -16.34
N LYS A 19 34.20 -23.72 -16.27
CA LYS A 19 33.85 -24.99 -16.93
C LYS A 19 34.25 -26.19 -16.06
N PRO A 20 33.45 -27.27 -16.07
CA PRO A 20 33.49 -28.35 -15.09
C PRO A 20 34.48 -29.46 -15.47
N LYS A 21 34.97 -30.22 -14.47
CA LYS A 21 35.77 -31.44 -14.65
C LYS A 21 34.92 -32.72 -14.42
N PRO A 22 35.17 -33.81 -15.18
CA PRO A 22 34.45 -35.09 -15.11
C PRO A 22 35.00 -36.06 -14.04
N PRO A 23 34.31 -37.19 -13.76
CA PRO A 23 34.63 -38.07 -12.63
C PRO A 23 35.74 -39.08 -12.93
N LYS A 24 36.40 -39.58 -11.88
CA LYS A 24 37.38 -40.66 -11.91
C LYS A 24 36.91 -41.84 -11.08
N GLU A 25 36.76 -43.00 -11.72
CA GLU A 25 37.03 -44.33 -11.14
C GLU A 25 38.58 -44.51 -11.13
N VAL A 26 39.27 -45.41 -10.42
CA VAL A 26 39.10 -46.82 -10.01
C VAL A 26 40.12 -47.08 -8.89
N ALA A 27 39.88 -48.02 -7.96
CA ALA A 27 40.92 -48.98 -7.50
C ALA A 27 40.36 -50.13 -6.66
N THR A 28 40.86 -51.31 -6.97
CA THR A 28 40.46 -52.68 -6.62
C THR A 28 41.29 -53.31 -5.48
N LYS A 29 40.76 -54.39 -4.89
CA LYS A 29 41.47 -55.57 -4.30
C LYS A 29 40.41 -56.58 -3.80
N ALA A 30 40.57 -57.90 -3.71
CA ALA A 30 41.08 -59.00 -4.55
C ALA A 30 40.73 -60.31 -3.77
N GLU A 31 40.54 -61.45 -4.49
CA GLU A 31 40.57 -62.87 -4.04
C GLU A 31 39.37 -63.41 -3.20
N GLY A 32 38.79 -64.60 -3.38
CA GLY A 32 39.03 -65.79 -4.24
C GLY A 32 38.14 -66.99 -3.82
N ALA A 33 38.18 -68.09 -4.59
CA ALA A 33 37.55 -69.44 -4.46
C ALA A 33 36.11 -69.61 -5.04
N GLU A 34 35.89 -70.23 -6.21
CA GLU A 34 36.01 -71.65 -6.65
C GLU A 34 34.82 -72.57 -6.28
N GLY A 35 33.98 -72.90 -7.30
CA GLY A 35 33.81 -74.26 -7.85
C GLY A 35 32.83 -75.29 -7.21
N ALA A 36 31.96 -75.83 -8.08
CA ALA A 36 31.32 -77.18 -8.13
C ALA A 36 29.77 -77.12 -8.21
N GLU A 37 29.13 -77.24 -9.38
CA GLU A 37 28.78 -78.43 -10.19
C GLU A 37 27.68 -79.36 -9.63
N GLU A 38 26.59 -79.43 -10.43
CA GLU A 38 25.75 -80.57 -10.83
C GLU A 38 24.85 -81.34 -9.83
N GLY A 39 23.63 -81.69 -10.30
CA GLY A 39 23.00 -82.96 -9.92
C GLY A 39 21.47 -83.04 -9.79
N ALA A 40 20.76 -83.00 -10.94
CA ALA A 40 19.55 -83.74 -11.35
C ALA A 40 18.57 -84.44 -10.35
N GLU A 41 17.28 -84.14 -10.60
CA GLU A 41 16.12 -85.04 -10.83
C GLU A 41 15.62 -86.06 -9.78
N GLY A 42 14.30 -85.99 -9.50
CA GLY A 42 13.43 -87.17 -9.73
C GLY A 42 12.43 -87.60 -8.64
N ALA A 43 11.14 -87.54 -9.01
CA ALA A 43 10.04 -88.47 -8.67
C ALA A 43 9.30 -88.40 -7.31
N ALA A 44 8.19 -87.65 -7.34
CA ALA A 44 6.78 -88.07 -7.23
C ALA A 44 6.33 -89.29 -6.37
N ASP A 45 5.25 -89.00 -5.65
CA ASP A 45 4.10 -89.83 -5.25
C ASP A 45 4.24 -90.85 -4.12
N ASP A 46 3.63 -90.55 -2.97
CA ASP A 46 2.57 -91.43 -2.47
C ASP A 46 1.58 -90.73 -1.54
N ALA A 47 0.32 -91.14 -1.70
CA ALA A 47 -0.89 -90.50 -1.26
C ALA A 47 -1.45 -91.05 0.07
N ALA A 48 -2.37 -90.26 0.64
CA ALA A 48 -3.57 -90.68 1.40
C ALA A 48 -3.44 -91.01 2.90
N ALA A 49 -3.78 -90.00 3.71
CA ALA A 49 -4.70 -90.05 4.87
C ALA A 49 -4.97 -88.58 5.29
N ALA A 50 -6.05 -87.88 4.96
CA ALA A 50 -7.49 -88.14 5.17
C ALA A 50 -7.83 -88.47 6.64
N GLU A 51 -8.03 -87.44 7.48
CA GLU A 51 -9.35 -87.02 8.00
C GLU A 51 -9.28 -86.19 9.30
N ALA A 52 -10.27 -85.28 9.41
CA ALA A 52 -10.76 -84.52 10.58
C ALA A 52 -10.27 -83.08 10.77
N GLU A 53 -10.84 -82.23 9.91
CA GLU A 53 -11.09 -80.79 10.05
C GLU A 53 -11.93 -80.45 11.30
N MET A 54 -11.55 -79.39 12.02
CA MET A 54 -12.45 -78.39 12.61
C MET A 54 -11.58 -77.29 13.25
N GLU A 55 -11.10 -76.32 12.45
CA GLU A 55 -10.67 -75.04 12.98
C GLU A 55 -11.19 -73.91 12.09
N MET A 56 -11.62 -72.85 12.78
CA MET A 56 -12.37 -71.72 12.28
C MET A 56 -11.65 -71.01 11.13
N GLU A 57 -12.36 -70.74 10.05
CA GLU A 57 -11.97 -69.75 9.05
C GLU A 57 -11.94 -68.37 9.73
N GLN A 58 -10.76 -67.93 10.14
CA GLN A 58 -10.43 -66.51 10.18
C GLN A 58 -9.88 -66.17 8.80
N GLU A 59 -10.62 -65.36 8.04
CA GLU A 59 -10.09 -64.66 6.88
C GLU A 59 -8.91 -63.80 7.37
N GLN A 60 -7.69 -64.32 7.25
CA GLN A 60 -6.47 -63.54 7.41
C GLN A 60 -6.35 -62.68 6.16
N GLU A 61 -6.62 -61.38 6.30
CA GLU A 61 -6.13 -60.38 5.36
C GLU A 61 -4.60 -60.51 5.27
N PRO A 62 -4.00 -60.42 4.08
CA PRO A 62 -2.55 -60.52 3.95
C PRO A 62 -1.91 -59.36 4.72
N GLU A 63 -1.14 -59.67 5.76
CA GLU A 63 -0.24 -58.72 6.41
C GLU A 63 0.77 -58.24 5.37
N ASP A 64 0.51 -57.06 4.82
CA ASP A 64 1.39 -56.37 3.87
C ASP A 64 2.61 -55.89 4.68
N GLU A 65 3.68 -56.69 4.72
CA GLU A 65 4.97 -56.35 5.36
C GLU A 65 5.69 -55.15 4.69
N GLY A 66 5.05 -54.47 3.74
CA GLY A 66 5.52 -53.24 3.12
C GLY A 66 4.85 -52.01 3.75
N GLY A 67 5.61 -51.23 4.54
CA GLY A 67 5.12 -49.94 5.06
C GLY A 67 4.64 -49.01 3.93
N TYR A 68 3.52 -48.31 4.16
CA TYR A 68 2.95 -47.38 3.19
C TYR A 68 3.81 -46.12 3.00
N GLU A 69 3.91 -45.62 1.77
CA GLU A 69 4.61 -44.37 1.46
C GLU A 69 3.91 -43.18 2.15
N VAL A 70 4.67 -42.38 2.91
CA VAL A 70 4.15 -41.13 3.49
C VAL A 70 4.04 -40.06 2.41
N ARG A 71 2.81 -39.63 2.11
CA ARG A 71 2.53 -38.62 1.08
C ARG A 71 2.53 -37.20 1.63
N SER A 72 1.99 -37.00 2.84
CA SER A 72 1.95 -35.67 3.46
C SER A 72 1.96 -35.76 4.98
N LEU A 73 2.59 -34.78 5.64
CA LEU A 73 2.70 -34.68 7.09
C LEU A 73 2.44 -33.25 7.53
N VAL A 74 1.59 -33.07 8.54
CA VAL A 74 1.27 -31.76 9.13
C VAL A 74 1.35 -31.85 10.64
N TYR A 75 2.20 -31.03 11.25
CA TYR A 75 2.32 -30.94 12.70
C TYR A 75 1.18 -30.10 13.28
N VAL A 76 0.41 -30.66 14.23
CA VAL A 76 -0.76 -30.01 14.85
C VAL A 76 -0.68 -30.19 16.37
N PRO A 77 0.10 -29.34 17.06
CA PRO A 77 0.21 -29.42 18.51
C PRO A 77 -1.09 -28.96 19.17
N GLY A 78 -1.59 -29.77 20.10
CA GLY A 78 -2.67 -29.40 21.03
C GLY A 78 -2.12 -29.02 22.41
N SER A 79 -2.92 -28.35 23.24
CA SER A 79 -2.55 -28.04 24.64
C SER A 79 -2.18 -29.29 25.43
N ASP A 80 -2.87 -30.40 25.15
CA ASP A 80 -2.74 -31.67 25.88
C ASP A 80 -1.89 -32.69 25.12
N ARG A 81 -1.58 -32.41 23.84
CA ARG A 81 -0.81 -33.28 22.94
C ARG A 81 0.22 -32.45 22.16
N PRO A 82 1.36 -32.09 22.78
CA PRO A 82 2.37 -31.24 22.16
C PRO A 82 3.11 -31.94 21.01
N SER A 83 3.00 -33.26 20.90
CA SER A 83 3.71 -34.11 19.94
C SER A 83 2.81 -34.64 18.82
N ALA A 84 1.58 -34.11 18.68
CA ALA A 84 0.60 -34.58 17.70
C ALA A 84 0.85 -34.07 16.27
N PHE A 85 0.63 -34.94 15.28
CA PHE A 85 0.72 -34.65 13.86
C PHE A 85 -0.26 -35.49 13.05
N TYR A 86 -0.67 -34.99 11.89
CA TYR A 86 -1.44 -35.73 10.90
C TYR A 86 -0.53 -36.26 9.79
N ALA A 87 -0.76 -37.50 9.39
CA ALA A 87 -0.06 -38.17 8.29
C ALA A 87 -1.07 -38.69 7.26
N ALA A 88 -0.74 -38.56 5.99
CA ALA A 88 -1.44 -39.22 4.90
C ALA A 88 -0.49 -40.17 4.18
N PHE A 89 -0.99 -41.35 3.82
CA PHE A 89 -0.20 -42.41 3.20
C PHE A 89 -0.75 -42.78 1.82
N GLY A 90 0.11 -43.36 0.98
CA GLY A 90 -0.28 -43.97 -0.29
C GLY A 90 -0.63 -45.46 -0.15
N GLY A 91 -0.95 -46.12 -1.27
CA GLY A 91 -1.28 -47.56 -1.28
C GLY A 91 -2.68 -47.84 -0.72
N ASN A 92 -2.86 -48.93 0.02
CA ASN A 92 -4.16 -49.31 0.59
C ASN A 92 -4.65 -48.35 1.69
N ALA A 93 -3.76 -47.49 2.20
CA ALA A 93 -4.07 -46.43 3.16
C ALA A 93 -4.44 -45.08 2.50
N SER A 94 -4.58 -45.04 1.16
CA SER A 94 -4.92 -43.83 0.41
C SER A 94 -6.29 -43.27 0.80
N GLY A 95 -6.43 -41.95 0.77
CA GLY A 95 -7.69 -41.27 1.07
C GLY A 95 -8.00 -41.12 2.57
N MET A 96 -7.09 -41.56 3.44
CA MET A 96 -7.19 -41.47 4.88
C MET A 96 -6.12 -40.52 5.46
N VAL A 97 -6.48 -39.82 6.53
CA VAL A 97 -5.59 -39.00 7.35
C VAL A 97 -5.52 -39.60 8.76
N TYR A 98 -4.31 -39.81 9.25
CA TYR A 98 -4.02 -40.48 10.51
C TYR A 98 -3.43 -39.46 11.49
N GLY A 99 -4.09 -39.25 12.63
CA GLY A 99 -3.58 -38.48 13.75
C GLY A 99 -2.65 -39.35 14.59
N CYS A 100 -1.39 -38.95 14.71
CA CYS A 100 -0.35 -39.69 15.40
C CYS A 100 0.32 -38.80 16.45
N GLU A 101 0.92 -39.41 17.47
CA GLU A 101 1.73 -38.72 18.46
C GLU A 101 3.14 -39.31 18.50
N VAL A 102 4.16 -38.44 18.53
CA VAL A 102 5.56 -38.87 18.61
C VAL A 102 5.79 -39.65 19.91
N GLY A 103 6.11 -40.93 19.79
CA GLY A 103 6.35 -41.84 20.92
C GLY A 103 5.19 -42.80 21.23
N SER A 104 4.06 -42.67 20.55
CA SER A 104 2.97 -43.66 20.57
C SER A 104 3.15 -44.65 19.42
N GLU A 105 2.94 -45.94 19.69
CA GLU A 105 2.85 -46.99 18.65
C GLU A 105 1.45 -47.08 18.04
N GLU A 106 0.45 -46.48 18.69
CA GLU A 106 -0.95 -46.45 18.23
C GLU A 106 -1.30 -45.12 17.57
N VAL A 107 -2.12 -45.20 16.52
CA VAL A 107 -2.74 -44.04 15.88
C VAL A 107 -3.84 -43.51 16.81
N THR A 108 -3.82 -42.20 17.06
CA THR A 108 -4.81 -41.55 17.93
C THR A 108 -6.16 -41.38 17.24
N GLU A 109 -6.17 -41.03 15.96
CA GLU A 109 -7.36 -40.65 15.19
C GLU A 109 -7.23 -41.06 13.71
N VAL A 110 -8.32 -41.47 13.07
CA VAL A 110 -8.35 -41.77 11.63
C VAL A 110 -9.52 -41.04 10.98
N MET A 111 -9.24 -40.26 9.95
CA MET A 111 -10.22 -39.49 9.20
C MET A 111 -10.24 -39.95 7.74
N LYS A 112 -11.42 -40.36 7.30
CA LYS A 112 -11.68 -40.61 5.89
C LYS A 112 -11.92 -39.29 5.16
N VAL A 113 -11.02 -38.95 4.26
CA VAL A 113 -11.10 -37.75 3.44
C VAL A 113 -11.74 -38.08 2.10
N ARG A 114 -11.28 -39.15 1.45
CA ARG A 114 -11.73 -39.53 0.11
C ARG A 114 -11.63 -41.04 -0.09
N ASP A 115 -12.46 -41.61 -0.96
CA ASP A 115 -12.41 -43.03 -1.30
C ASP A 115 -11.29 -43.30 -2.29
N ASP A 116 -10.33 -44.16 -1.92
CA ASP A 116 -9.29 -44.73 -2.79
C ASP A 116 -8.44 -43.74 -3.62
N VAL A 117 -8.47 -42.45 -3.28
CA VAL A 117 -7.67 -41.40 -3.90
C VAL A 117 -6.61 -40.92 -2.93
N ALA A 118 -5.35 -40.95 -3.35
CA ALA A 118 -4.24 -40.50 -2.52
C ALA A 118 -4.32 -38.99 -2.26
N ILE A 119 -4.04 -38.62 -1.01
CA ILE A 119 -3.89 -37.22 -0.59
C ILE A 119 -2.50 -36.77 -1.01
N SER A 120 -2.45 -35.70 -1.79
CA SER A 120 -1.22 -35.16 -2.36
C SER A 120 -0.64 -34.01 -1.52
N PHE A 121 -1.50 -33.30 -0.78
CA PHE A 121 -1.10 -32.17 0.05
C PHE A 121 -1.98 -32.04 1.29
N MET A 122 -1.38 -31.67 2.41
CA MET A 122 -2.08 -31.23 3.62
C MET A 122 -1.36 -29.99 4.18
N GLY A 123 -2.13 -29.03 4.68
CA GLY A 123 -1.60 -27.81 5.29
C GLY A 123 -2.57 -27.25 6.32
N LYS A 124 -2.09 -26.43 7.25
CA LYS A 124 -2.91 -25.78 8.28
C LYS A 124 -3.24 -24.34 7.87
N THR A 125 -4.40 -23.82 8.26
CA THR A 125 -4.67 -22.39 8.13
C THR A 125 -3.77 -21.56 9.05
N LEU A 126 -3.52 -20.30 8.68
CA LEU A 126 -2.69 -19.37 9.47
C LEU A 126 -3.31 -19.07 10.84
N THR A 127 -4.63 -19.00 10.92
CA THR A 127 -5.40 -18.84 12.17
C THR A 127 -5.41 -20.09 13.03
N GLY A 128 -5.13 -21.24 12.43
CA GLY A 128 -5.21 -22.57 13.04
C GLY A 128 -6.62 -23.12 13.26
N ASN A 129 -7.63 -22.50 12.65
CA ASN A 129 -9.03 -22.91 12.72
C ASN A 129 -9.37 -24.14 11.85
N GLY A 130 -8.46 -24.59 10.97
CA GLY A 130 -8.70 -25.76 10.14
C GLY A 130 -7.48 -26.29 9.40
N LEU A 131 -7.69 -27.41 8.71
CA LEU A 131 -6.75 -28.10 7.84
C LEU A 131 -7.25 -28.02 6.39
N VAL A 132 -6.38 -27.66 5.46
CA VAL A 132 -6.62 -27.73 4.02
C VAL A 132 -5.96 -28.97 3.43
N ILE A 133 -6.68 -29.68 2.58
CA ILE A 133 -6.27 -30.97 2.00
C ILE A 133 -6.44 -30.90 0.49
N GLY A 134 -5.45 -31.36 -0.26
CA GLY A 134 -5.48 -31.53 -1.71
C GLY A 134 -5.31 -33.01 -2.09
N SER A 135 -6.05 -33.46 -3.09
CA SER A 135 -6.05 -34.84 -3.57
C SER A 135 -5.44 -34.98 -4.98
N ASP A 136 -5.00 -36.18 -5.34
CA ASP A 136 -4.43 -36.48 -6.66
C ASP A 136 -5.45 -36.32 -7.82
N ASP A 137 -6.75 -36.28 -7.53
CA ASP A 137 -7.83 -36.09 -8.50
C ASP A 137 -8.36 -34.64 -8.56
N GLY A 138 -7.56 -33.67 -8.11
CA GLY A 138 -7.86 -32.24 -8.28
C GLY A 138 -8.84 -31.65 -7.27
N HIS A 139 -9.27 -32.43 -6.28
CA HIS A 139 -10.15 -31.95 -5.22
C HIS A 139 -9.40 -31.25 -4.11
N VAL A 140 -10.02 -30.19 -3.59
CA VAL A 140 -9.55 -29.41 -2.46
C VAL A 140 -10.60 -29.44 -1.38
N ARG A 141 -10.19 -29.75 -0.15
CA ARG A 141 -11.05 -29.83 1.03
C ARG A 141 -10.55 -28.91 2.13
N TYR A 142 -11.47 -28.22 2.78
CA TYR A 142 -11.27 -27.55 4.04
C TYR A 142 -11.93 -28.37 5.16
N GLN A 143 -11.14 -28.68 6.19
CA GLN A 143 -11.56 -29.43 7.37
C GLN A 143 -11.43 -28.54 8.61
N PRO A 144 -12.54 -28.10 9.23
CA PRO A 144 -12.50 -27.33 10.48
C PRO A 144 -11.89 -28.15 11.63
N SER A 145 -11.15 -27.49 12.53
CA SER A 145 -10.51 -28.14 13.69
C SER A 145 -11.52 -28.60 14.75
N GLU A 146 -12.64 -27.90 14.90
CA GLU A 146 -13.70 -28.24 15.87
C GLU A 146 -14.63 -29.37 15.38
N GLY A 147 -14.67 -29.65 14.06
CA GLY A 147 -15.52 -30.69 13.45
C GLY A 147 -15.03 -32.13 13.64
N PHE A 148 -14.17 -32.38 14.63
CA PHE A 148 -13.50 -33.66 14.86
C PHE A 148 -14.34 -34.67 15.67
N VAL A 149 -15.50 -34.25 16.20
CA VAL A 149 -16.42 -35.10 16.96
C VAL A 149 -17.72 -35.27 16.20
N GLY A 150 -18.09 -36.52 15.91
CA GLY A 150 -19.20 -36.89 15.05
C GLY A 150 -20.53 -36.19 15.35
N ILE A 151 -21.21 -35.79 14.26
CA ILE A 151 -22.64 -35.48 14.13
C ILE A 151 -23.30 -34.91 15.40
N THR A 152 -22.95 -33.68 15.74
CA THR A 152 -23.85 -32.80 16.51
C THR A 152 -24.27 -31.64 15.62
N SER A 153 -25.58 -31.47 15.44
CA SER A 153 -26.16 -30.37 14.67
C SER A 153 -25.63 -29.03 15.21
N GLY A 154 -24.93 -28.26 14.37
CA GLY A 154 -24.38 -26.93 14.71
C GLY A 154 -22.86 -26.76 14.56
N MET A 155 -22.09 -27.77 14.16
CA MET A 155 -20.65 -27.61 13.85
C MET A 155 -20.40 -27.27 12.36
N PRO A 156 -19.37 -26.47 12.02
CA PRO A 156 -19.00 -26.22 10.62
C PRO A 156 -18.67 -27.53 9.92
N GLN A 157 -19.36 -27.81 8.81
CA GLN A 157 -19.12 -29.02 8.03
C GLN A 157 -17.84 -28.89 7.20
N PRO A 158 -17.13 -30.00 6.93
CA PRO A 158 -16.06 -29.97 5.96
C PRO A 158 -16.60 -29.54 4.60
N TRP A 159 -15.87 -28.64 3.94
CA TRP A 159 -16.17 -28.19 2.59
C TRP A 159 -15.20 -28.85 1.62
N GLU A 160 -15.68 -29.32 0.48
CA GLU A 160 -14.86 -29.97 -0.55
C GLU A 160 -15.39 -29.62 -1.94
N ASP A 161 -14.48 -29.30 -2.87
CA ASP A 161 -14.83 -29.01 -4.26
C ASP A 161 -13.71 -29.43 -5.24
N CYS A 162 -14.09 -29.66 -6.49
CA CYS A 162 -13.21 -30.04 -7.59
C CYS A 162 -12.61 -28.78 -8.23
N MET A 163 -11.53 -28.26 -7.65
CA MET A 163 -10.90 -27.02 -8.13
C MET A 163 -9.99 -27.23 -9.34
N HIS A 164 -9.57 -28.47 -9.61
CA HIS A 164 -8.68 -28.83 -10.70
C HIS A 164 -9.15 -30.10 -11.42
N ASP A 165 -8.72 -30.30 -12.67
CA ASP A 165 -9.13 -31.48 -13.45
C ASP A 165 -8.61 -32.79 -12.84
N SER A 166 -9.49 -33.76 -12.67
CA SER A 166 -9.20 -35.11 -12.18
C SER A 166 -8.13 -35.90 -12.95
N THR A 167 -7.84 -35.56 -14.21
CA THR A 167 -6.89 -36.34 -15.03
C THR A 167 -5.47 -35.81 -15.06
N ARG A 168 -5.27 -34.50 -14.93
CA ARG A 168 -3.96 -33.83 -15.01
C ARG A 168 -3.71 -32.83 -13.88
N GLY A 169 -4.76 -32.47 -13.14
CA GLY A 169 -4.79 -31.43 -12.14
C GLY A 169 -4.59 -31.93 -10.71
N ALA A 170 -3.74 -32.94 -10.49
CA ALA A 170 -3.38 -33.38 -9.14
C ALA A 170 -2.93 -32.17 -8.30
N VAL A 171 -3.56 -31.96 -7.14
CA VAL A 171 -3.29 -30.79 -6.31
C VAL A 171 -1.87 -30.89 -5.75
N THR A 172 -1.08 -29.83 -5.86
CA THR A 172 0.31 -29.81 -5.39
C THR A 172 0.50 -28.92 -4.17
N SER A 173 -0.32 -27.89 -4.04
CA SER A 173 -0.33 -27.02 -2.87
C SER A 173 -1.68 -26.35 -2.69
N VAL A 174 -2.07 -26.14 -1.43
CA VAL A 174 -3.23 -25.35 -1.05
C VAL A 174 -2.81 -24.39 0.05
N SER A 175 -3.21 -23.13 -0.05
CA SER A 175 -2.98 -22.10 0.96
C SER A 175 -4.22 -21.24 1.13
N VAL A 176 -4.39 -20.67 2.31
CA VAL A 176 -5.45 -19.70 2.58
C VAL A 176 -4.82 -18.34 2.87
N SER A 177 -5.53 -17.26 2.56
CA SER A 177 -5.15 -15.89 2.92
C SER A 177 -5.10 -15.70 4.44
N TYR A 178 -4.50 -14.58 4.87
CA TYR A 178 -4.32 -14.27 6.30
C TYR A 178 -5.63 -14.16 7.09
N ASP A 179 -6.70 -13.73 6.42
CA ASP A 179 -8.05 -13.58 6.97
C ASP A 179 -8.92 -14.84 6.80
N ASP A 180 -8.36 -15.94 6.29
CA ASP A 180 -9.06 -17.17 5.91
C ASP A 180 -10.19 -17.02 4.87
N MET A 181 -10.32 -15.85 4.22
CA MET A 181 -11.41 -15.54 3.29
C MET A 181 -11.12 -15.91 1.84
N THR A 182 -9.88 -16.26 1.50
CA THR A 182 -9.50 -16.60 0.13
C THR A 182 -8.66 -17.87 0.14
N LEU A 183 -9.12 -18.90 -0.55
CA LEU A 183 -8.40 -20.15 -0.76
C LEU A 183 -7.71 -20.13 -2.12
N LEU A 184 -6.44 -20.52 -2.13
CA LEU A 184 -5.60 -20.64 -3.31
C LEU A 184 -5.11 -22.08 -3.44
N SER A 185 -5.35 -22.72 -4.58
CA SER A 185 -4.86 -24.06 -4.89
C SER A 185 -4.08 -24.07 -6.19
N ALA A 186 -3.00 -24.86 -6.24
CA ALA A 186 -2.20 -25.05 -7.43
C ALA A 186 -2.08 -26.54 -7.76
N ALA A 187 -2.19 -26.87 -9.04
CA ALA A 187 -2.12 -28.24 -9.53
C ALA A 187 -0.89 -28.51 -10.39
N LYS A 188 -0.62 -29.80 -10.61
CA LYS A 188 0.54 -30.32 -11.35
C LYS A 188 0.58 -29.90 -12.82
N ASP A 189 -0.57 -29.59 -13.41
CA ASP A 189 -0.71 -29.06 -14.76
C ASP A 189 -0.35 -27.57 -14.89
N GLY A 190 -0.01 -26.91 -13.77
CA GLY A 190 0.30 -25.49 -13.71
C GLY A 190 -0.93 -24.59 -13.58
N THR A 191 -2.12 -25.14 -13.42
CA THR A 191 -3.32 -24.35 -13.13
C THR A 191 -3.29 -23.88 -11.67
N VAL A 192 -3.69 -22.62 -11.48
CA VAL A 192 -3.88 -22.01 -10.15
C VAL A 192 -5.32 -21.56 -10.07
N ALA A 193 -6.04 -22.04 -9.07
CA ALA A 193 -7.42 -21.67 -8.80
C ALA A 193 -7.49 -20.84 -7.53
N VAL A 194 -8.32 -19.80 -7.57
CA VAL A 194 -8.54 -18.89 -6.45
C VAL A 194 -10.03 -18.84 -6.18
N MET A 195 -10.41 -19.10 -4.94
CA MET A 195 -11.81 -19.08 -4.50
C MET A 195 -11.96 -18.13 -3.32
N SER A 196 -12.96 -17.25 -3.41
CA SER A 196 -13.44 -16.50 -2.25
C SER A 196 -14.25 -17.46 -1.37
N VAL A 197 -13.86 -17.58 -0.11
CA VAL A 197 -14.57 -18.37 0.89
C VAL A 197 -15.54 -17.43 1.58
N ASP A 198 -16.84 -17.58 1.29
CA ASP A 198 -17.86 -16.72 1.90
C ASP A 198 -17.95 -16.95 3.42
N ASP A 199 -18.25 -15.87 4.16
CA ASP A 199 -18.38 -15.81 5.64
C ASP A 199 -19.47 -16.79 6.16
N SER A 200 -20.32 -17.31 5.27
CA SER A 200 -21.35 -18.31 5.53
C SER A 200 -20.81 -19.73 5.76
N LEU A 201 -19.58 -20.03 5.33
CA LEU A 201 -18.91 -21.31 5.61
C LEU A 201 -18.32 -21.37 7.04
N PHE A 202 -18.17 -20.23 7.72
CA PHE A 202 -17.46 -20.11 9.00
C PHE A 202 -18.23 -19.47 10.16
N LYS A 203 -19.50 -19.07 10.00
CA LYS A 203 -20.33 -18.55 11.10
C LYS A 203 -21.77 -19.09 11.07
N GLU A 204 -22.17 -19.77 12.16
CA GLU A 204 -23.46 -19.46 12.77
C GLU A 204 -23.24 -18.68 14.09
N LYS A 205 -23.68 -17.42 14.03
CA LYS A 205 -24.08 -16.51 15.13
C LYS A 205 -23.29 -16.57 16.44
N ARG A 206 -22.16 -15.86 16.46
CA ARG A 206 -21.80 -15.03 17.62
C ARG A 206 -22.34 -13.62 17.37
N SER A 207 -23.51 -13.33 17.92
CA SER A 207 -23.95 -11.96 18.14
C SER A 207 -23.03 -11.33 19.18
N VAL A 208 -22.02 -10.60 18.73
CA VAL A 208 -21.35 -9.60 19.55
C VAL A 208 -21.73 -8.26 18.94
N GLU A 209 -22.61 -7.54 19.62
CA GLU A 209 -22.84 -6.13 19.35
C GLU A 209 -21.54 -5.39 19.69
N PHE A 210 -20.71 -5.16 18.67
CA PHE A 210 -19.71 -4.11 18.72
C PHE A 210 -20.40 -2.83 18.28
N GLY A 211 -20.54 -1.91 19.23
CA GLY A 211 -20.94 -0.54 18.96
C GLY A 211 -20.03 0.09 17.90
N GLU A 212 -20.63 0.95 17.10
CA GLU A 212 -20.04 1.70 16.00
C GLU A 212 -18.62 2.19 16.31
N ILE A 213 -17.63 1.50 15.77
CA ILE A 213 -16.28 2.03 15.62
C ILE A 213 -16.25 2.65 14.22
N ASN A 214 -16.24 3.99 14.21
CA ASN A 214 -16.06 4.79 13.01
C ASN A 214 -14.85 4.30 12.21
N GLN A 215 -15.09 3.94 10.95
CA GLN A 215 -14.04 3.66 9.98
C GLN A 215 -13.16 4.90 9.80
N PRO A 216 -11.84 4.76 9.60
CA PRO A 216 -11.03 5.85 9.06
C PRO A 216 -11.56 6.20 7.65
N PRO A 217 -11.67 7.49 7.30
CA PRO A 217 -12.29 7.91 6.03
C PRO A 217 -11.50 7.32 4.86
N GLN A 218 -12.18 6.50 4.07
CA GLN A 218 -11.70 6.06 2.77
C GLN A 218 -11.69 7.29 1.85
N MET A 219 -10.53 7.59 1.24
CA MET A 219 -10.47 8.47 0.07
C MET A 219 -11.18 7.74 -1.07
N GLU A 220 -12.48 7.97 -1.18
CA GLU A 220 -13.22 7.72 -2.41
C GLU A 220 -12.74 8.76 -3.43
N SER A 221 -12.05 8.29 -4.47
CA SER A 221 -11.83 9.09 -5.67
C SER A 221 -13.17 9.20 -6.39
N GLU A 222 -13.89 10.30 -6.19
CA GLU A 222 -15.00 10.64 -7.07
C GLU A 222 -14.51 10.69 -8.52
N PRO A 223 -15.31 10.20 -9.50
CA PRO A 223 -15.01 10.43 -10.90
C PRO A 223 -15.12 11.93 -11.14
N SER A 224 -14.00 12.58 -11.47
CA SER A 224 -14.01 13.97 -11.91
C SER A 224 -15.01 14.12 -13.07
N PRO A 225 -16.02 15.00 -12.98
CA PRO A 225 -16.73 15.43 -14.17
C PRO A 225 -15.70 16.05 -15.12
N GLY A 226 -15.84 15.76 -16.41
CA GLY A 226 -14.97 16.33 -17.44
C GLY A 226 -14.87 17.85 -17.28
N VAL A 227 -13.66 18.37 -17.30
CA VAL A 227 -13.41 19.81 -17.31
C VAL A 227 -13.77 20.30 -18.72
N ASP A 228 -14.98 20.81 -18.89
CA ASP A 228 -15.34 21.61 -20.04
C ASP A 228 -14.63 22.98 -19.91
N ASP A 229 -13.97 23.42 -20.98
CA ASP A 229 -13.29 24.72 -21.03
C ASP A 229 -14.28 25.87 -20.74
N ILE A 230 -13.86 26.80 -19.89
CA ILE A 230 -14.61 28.02 -19.56
C ILE A 230 -14.74 28.86 -20.84
N THR A 231 -15.97 29.00 -21.33
CA THR A 231 -16.31 29.80 -22.52
C THR A 231 -17.11 31.05 -22.18
N ASP A 232 -17.22 31.40 -20.90
CA ASP A 232 -18.01 32.54 -20.42
C ASP A 232 -17.10 33.62 -19.78
N ASP A 233 -17.22 34.86 -20.26
CA ASP A 233 -16.37 36.01 -19.93
C ASP A 233 -16.61 36.57 -18.51
N ALA A 234 -17.58 36.02 -17.77
CA ALA A 234 -17.91 36.40 -16.40
C ALA A 234 -17.30 35.45 -15.34
N HIS A 235 -16.53 34.44 -15.74
CA HIS A 235 -15.90 33.51 -14.82
C HIS A 235 -14.56 34.04 -14.31
N TYR A 236 -14.45 34.18 -13.00
CA TYR A 236 -13.26 34.70 -12.32
C TYR A 236 -12.03 33.81 -12.52
N THR A 237 -10.85 34.42 -12.41
CA THR A 237 -9.57 33.77 -12.67
C THR A 237 -9.17 32.81 -11.54
N ILE A 238 -8.41 31.77 -11.88
CA ILE A 238 -8.08 30.61 -11.02
C ILE A 238 -7.36 30.99 -9.70
N GLU A 239 -6.70 32.15 -9.65
CA GLU A 239 -5.99 32.62 -8.46
C GLU A 239 -6.93 33.26 -7.43
N GLU A 240 -7.96 33.99 -7.86
CA GLU A 240 -8.98 34.57 -6.99
C GLU A 240 -9.84 33.48 -6.31
N ASP A 241 -10.09 32.37 -7.03
CA ASP A 241 -10.91 31.25 -6.56
C ASP A 241 -10.22 30.40 -5.47
N LYS A 242 -8.90 30.55 -5.32
CA LYS A 242 -8.09 29.85 -4.30
C LYS A 242 -8.04 30.61 -2.98
N GLN A 243 -7.89 31.94 -3.03
CA GLN A 243 -7.86 32.77 -1.82
C GLN A 243 -9.25 32.83 -1.17
N ARG A 244 -10.30 33.00 -1.98
CA ARG A 244 -11.67 33.12 -1.45
C ARG A 244 -12.21 31.81 -0.86
N ARG A 245 -11.76 30.65 -1.34
CA ARG A 245 -12.10 29.32 -0.75
C ARG A 245 -11.58 29.16 0.67
N GLU A 246 -10.41 29.71 0.97
CA GLU A 246 -9.84 29.64 2.31
C GLU A 246 -10.61 30.55 3.27
N GLU A 247 -10.95 31.76 2.82
CA GLU A 247 -11.76 32.72 3.57
C GLU A 247 -13.17 32.18 3.84
N ASP A 248 -13.85 31.64 2.83
CA ASP A 248 -15.19 31.05 2.97
C ASP A 248 -15.18 29.83 3.90
N ARG A 249 -14.09 29.05 3.88
CA ARG A 249 -13.91 27.92 4.80
C ARG A 249 -13.74 28.38 6.25
N LEU A 250 -13.02 29.47 6.48
CA LEU A 250 -12.89 30.07 7.82
C LEU A 250 -14.22 30.66 8.31
N ILE A 251 -14.96 31.33 7.43
CA ILE A 251 -16.28 31.88 7.74
C ILE A 251 -17.25 30.75 8.11
N ALA A 252 -17.29 29.67 7.34
CA ALA A 252 -18.14 28.51 7.61
C ALA A 252 -17.84 27.86 8.96
N LEU A 253 -16.56 27.66 9.29
CA LEU A 253 -16.15 27.12 10.60
C LEU A 253 -16.53 28.05 11.77
N ALA A 254 -16.45 29.37 11.55
CA ALA A 254 -16.87 30.35 12.54
C ALA A 254 -18.39 30.36 12.72
N GLU A 255 -19.16 30.20 11.64
CA GLU A 255 -20.62 30.14 11.68
C GLU A 255 -21.13 28.86 12.35
N GLU A 256 -20.51 27.71 12.10
CA GLU A 256 -20.82 26.45 12.76
C GLU A 256 -20.66 26.56 14.29
N LYS A 257 -19.54 27.15 14.75
CA LYS A 257 -19.31 27.41 16.17
C LYS A 257 -20.33 28.39 16.76
N LYS A 258 -20.70 29.44 16.03
CA LYS A 258 -21.75 30.38 16.45
C LYS A 258 -23.12 29.69 16.56
N LEU A 259 -23.42 28.74 15.68
CA LEU A 259 -24.68 28.00 15.67
C LEU A 259 -24.78 27.07 16.89
N SER A 260 -23.72 26.33 17.19
CA SER A 260 -23.64 25.49 18.40
C SER A 260 -23.83 26.29 19.70
N VAL A 261 -23.23 27.49 19.79
CA VAL A 261 -23.43 28.38 20.95
C VAL A 261 -24.87 28.90 21.02
N ARG A 262 -25.49 29.25 19.89
CA ARG A 262 -26.90 29.68 19.86
C ARG A 262 -27.84 28.57 20.32
N ASP A 263 -27.61 27.34 19.89
CA ASP A 263 -28.40 26.18 20.32
C ASP A 263 -28.25 25.90 21.82
N HIS A 264 -27.04 26.06 22.37
CA HIS A 264 -26.82 25.93 23.81
C HIS A 264 -27.55 27.02 24.60
N ILE A 265 -27.51 28.28 24.14
CA ILE A 265 -28.27 29.39 24.75
C ILE A 265 -29.78 29.14 24.67
N ALA A 266 -30.29 28.59 23.57
CA ALA A 266 -31.70 28.26 23.42
C ALA A 266 -32.14 27.22 24.46
N LYS A 267 -31.36 26.14 24.64
CA LYS A 267 -31.62 25.12 25.67
C LYS A 267 -31.65 25.72 27.08
N LEU A 268 -30.68 26.57 27.42
CA LEU A 268 -30.63 27.24 28.73
C LEU A 268 -31.84 28.18 28.96
N ARG A 269 -32.30 28.87 27.91
CA ARG A 269 -33.51 29.71 27.98
C ARG A 269 -34.77 28.88 28.21
N ASP A 270 -34.87 27.72 27.58
CA ASP A 270 -35.99 26.81 27.77
C ASP A 270 -36.02 26.22 29.19
N GLU A 271 -34.86 25.83 29.72
CA GLU A 271 -34.72 25.40 31.12
C GLU A 271 -35.10 26.50 32.11
N PHE A 272 -34.65 27.74 31.86
CA PHE A 272 -35.01 28.89 32.70
C PHE A 272 -36.51 29.21 32.65
N ASN A 273 -37.11 29.21 31.46
CA ASN A 273 -38.56 29.40 31.30
C ASN A 273 -39.38 28.31 32.00
N LYS A 274 -38.86 27.07 32.02
CA LYS A 274 -39.48 25.98 32.77
C LYS A 274 -39.44 26.23 34.28
N ILE A 275 -38.31 26.73 34.80
CA ILE A 275 -38.18 27.10 36.22
C ILE A 275 -39.15 28.23 36.58
N ILE A 276 -39.31 29.25 35.71
CA ILE A 276 -40.31 30.31 35.90
C ILE A 276 -41.72 29.72 35.94
N ALA A 277 -42.08 28.89 34.96
CA ALA A 277 -43.40 28.28 34.86
C ALA A 277 -43.74 27.38 36.07
N ASP A 278 -42.74 26.70 36.64
CA ASP A 278 -42.92 25.88 37.84
C ASP A 278 -43.02 26.74 39.11
N ASN A 279 -42.29 27.86 39.19
CA ASN A 279 -42.42 28.85 40.27
C ASN A 279 -43.80 29.53 40.25
N GLU A 280 -44.37 29.79 39.07
CA GLU A 280 -45.73 30.34 38.94
C GLU A 280 -46.83 29.36 39.38
N LYS A 281 -46.60 28.04 39.38
CA LYS A 281 -47.57 27.05 39.88
C LYS A 281 -47.61 26.98 41.41
N LEU A 282 -46.62 27.54 42.11
CA LEU A 282 -46.57 27.53 43.58
C LEU A 282 -47.62 28.49 44.19
N PRO A 283 -48.10 28.24 45.42
CA PRO A 283 -49.00 29.16 46.13
C PRO A 283 -48.35 30.53 46.37
N GLN A 284 -49.15 31.60 46.36
CA GLN A 284 -48.69 33.01 46.39
C GLN A 284 -47.68 33.37 47.50
N GLY A 285 -47.65 32.65 48.63
CA GLY A 285 -46.72 32.91 49.72
C GLY A 285 -45.34 32.23 49.60
N VAL A 286 -45.11 31.38 48.60
CA VAL A 286 -43.86 30.63 48.40
C VAL A 286 -43.30 30.83 46.98
N ARG A 287 -43.87 31.75 46.20
CA ARG A 287 -43.31 32.12 44.89
C ARG A 287 -42.09 33.01 45.13
N LEU A 288 -40.97 32.65 44.52
CA LEU A 288 -39.79 33.50 44.50
C LEU A 288 -40.05 34.69 43.57
N ASP A 289 -39.74 35.91 44.03
CA ASP A 289 -39.83 37.10 43.19
C ASP A 289 -38.65 37.16 42.19
N SER A 290 -38.78 37.93 41.11
CA SER A 290 -37.72 38.07 40.09
C SER A 290 -36.38 38.54 40.67
N THR A 291 -36.40 39.25 41.80
CA THR A 291 -35.19 39.71 42.50
C THR A 291 -34.54 38.61 43.36
N GLU A 292 -35.30 37.60 43.80
CA GLU A 292 -34.79 36.45 44.56
C GLU A 292 -34.27 35.32 43.66
N LEU A 293 -34.62 35.34 42.38
CA LEU A 293 -34.09 34.45 41.34
C LEU A 293 -32.72 34.92 40.79
N GLU A 294 -32.29 36.14 41.11
CA GLU A 294 -30.95 36.62 40.79
C GLU A 294 -29.94 36.05 41.80
N VAL A 295 -29.16 35.05 41.38
CA VAL A 295 -28.23 34.31 42.25
C VAL A 295 -27.14 35.21 42.87
N ASP A 296 -26.71 36.26 42.15
CA ASP A 296 -25.71 37.20 42.64
C ASP A 296 -25.83 38.55 41.91
N ILE A 297 -26.26 39.57 42.66
CA ILE A 297 -26.47 40.94 42.18
C ILE A 297 -25.14 41.56 41.67
N GLY A 298 -24.00 41.16 42.23
CA GLY A 298 -22.68 41.65 41.80
C GLY A 298 -22.16 40.96 40.54
N LEU A 299 -22.55 39.70 40.30
CA LEU A 299 -22.09 38.93 39.14
C LEU A 299 -22.63 39.50 37.83
N ARG A 300 -23.84 40.04 37.83
CA ARG A 300 -24.44 40.68 36.65
C ARG A 300 -23.67 41.93 36.23
N GLU A 301 -23.30 42.77 37.20
CA GLU A 301 -22.49 43.96 36.93
C GLU A 301 -21.06 43.60 36.50
N MET A 302 -20.44 42.58 37.13
CA MET A 302 -19.12 42.11 36.72
C MET A 302 -19.12 41.50 35.32
N VAL A 303 -20.11 40.67 34.97
CA VAL A 303 -20.23 40.09 33.63
C VAL A 303 -20.56 41.17 32.61
N ALA A 304 -21.39 42.16 32.94
CA ALA A 304 -21.66 43.31 32.07
C ALA A 304 -20.39 44.16 31.85
N ALA A 305 -19.59 44.38 32.88
CA ALA A 305 -18.32 45.11 32.79
C ALA A 305 -17.26 44.33 31.98
N ASP A 306 -17.11 43.03 32.23
CA ASP A 306 -16.17 42.15 31.51
C ASP A 306 -16.58 41.98 30.03
N THR A 307 -17.87 41.84 29.75
CA THR A 307 -18.37 41.80 28.37
C THR A 307 -18.20 43.14 27.66
N ALA A 308 -18.45 44.28 28.33
CA ALA A 308 -18.18 45.59 27.76
C ALA A 308 -16.68 45.80 27.49
N GLN A 309 -15.81 45.37 28.40
CA GLN A 309 -14.36 45.42 28.20
C GLN A 309 -13.93 44.54 27.03
N LYS A 310 -14.46 43.31 26.92
CA LYS A 310 -14.15 42.40 25.80
C LYS A 310 -14.68 42.89 24.46
N VAL A 311 -15.84 43.53 24.45
CA VAL A 311 -16.39 44.16 23.24
C VAL A 311 -15.53 45.36 22.84
N GLU A 312 -15.06 46.16 23.79
CA GLU A 312 -14.18 47.29 23.51
C GLU A 312 -12.80 46.83 23.03
N THR A 313 -12.21 45.78 23.62
CA THR A 313 -10.95 45.20 23.11
C THR A 313 -11.13 44.62 21.72
N ALA A 314 -12.22 43.88 21.46
CA ALA A 314 -12.50 43.36 20.13
C ALA A 314 -12.76 44.48 19.12
N ARG A 315 -13.39 45.58 19.55
CA ARG A 315 -13.60 46.77 18.71
C ARG A 315 -12.28 47.47 18.40
N LEU A 316 -11.39 47.62 19.38
CA LEU A 316 -10.05 48.17 19.21
C LEU A 316 -9.18 47.27 18.33
N GLU A 317 -9.26 45.94 18.48
CA GLU A 317 -8.57 44.99 17.60
C GLU A 317 -9.10 45.05 16.18
N LEU A 318 -10.42 45.16 16.00
CA LEU A 318 -11.04 45.27 14.68
C LEU A 318 -10.78 46.63 14.04
N GLN A 319 -10.70 47.69 14.86
CA GLN A 319 -10.26 49.02 14.44
C GLN A 319 -8.78 48.99 14.05
N TRP A 320 -7.91 48.41 14.86
CA TRP A 320 -6.50 48.21 14.57
C TRP A 320 -6.28 47.32 13.34
N GLU A 321 -7.07 46.28 13.12
CA GLU A 321 -6.99 45.47 11.90
C GLU A 321 -7.53 46.22 10.68
N SER A 322 -8.56 47.05 10.85
CA SER A 322 -9.05 47.91 9.78
C SER A 322 -8.10 49.06 9.46
N GLU A 323 -7.43 49.60 10.47
CA GLU A 323 -6.46 50.69 10.41
C GLU A 323 -5.13 50.15 9.91
N ARG A 324 -4.70 48.95 10.31
CA ARG A 324 -3.56 48.24 9.72
C ARG A 324 -3.81 47.84 8.27
N ARG A 325 -5.04 47.44 7.91
CA ARG A 325 -5.41 47.20 6.51
C ARG A 325 -5.45 48.50 5.71
N ARG A 326 -5.89 49.58 6.34
CA ARG A 326 -5.89 50.93 5.77
C ARG A 326 -4.48 51.51 5.65
N GLU A 327 -3.60 51.29 6.63
CA GLU A 327 -2.17 51.62 6.60
C GLU A 327 -1.45 50.72 5.58
N GLU A 328 -1.83 49.45 5.41
CA GLU A 328 -1.33 48.62 4.29
C GLU A 328 -1.82 49.12 2.90
N GLU A 329 -2.89 49.93 2.86
CA GLU A 329 -3.42 50.60 1.65
C GLU A 329 -2.97 52.08 1.53
N GLU A 330 -2.61 52.76 2.63
CA GLU A 330 -2.15 54.17 2.75
C GLU A 330 -0.61 54.27 2.88
N GLU A 331 0.13 53.20 3.23
CA GLU A 331 1.61 53.10 3.09
C GLU A 331 2.04 53.05 1.60
N ASP A 332 1.09 52.97 0.66
CA ASP A 332 1.29 53.24 -0.77
C ASP A 332 1.04 54.73 -1.14
N ASP A 333 0.56 55.57 -0.21
CA ASP A 333 0.20 57.00 -0.40
C ASP A 333 0.91 57.99 0.57
N ASP A 334 1.78 57.54 1.50
CA ASP A 334 2.49 58.41 2.47
C ASP A 334 4.01 58.54 2.19
N ASP A 335 4.35 59.09 1.02
CA ASP A 335 5.65 59.74 0.80
C ASP A 335 5.42 61.13 0.19
N GLU A 336 4.73 62.05 0.88
CA GLU A 336 4.85 63.51 0.65
C GLU A 336 4.16 64.33 1.76
N ASP A 337 4.96 65.21 2.40
CA ASP A 337 4.62 66.54 2.99
C ASP A 337 5.27 66.81 4.35
N ASP A 338 6.56 67.16 4.29
CA ASP A 338 7.15 68.16 5.20
C ASP A 338 7.70 69.30 4.34
N ASP A 339 6.76 70.01 3.69
CA ASP A 339 7.03 71.25 2.95
C ASP A 339 7.15 72.41 3.93
N GLU A 340 8.38 72.69 4.36
CA GLU A 340 8.75 74.03 4.79
C GLU A 340 8.61 74.97 3.57
N ASP A 341 7.55 75.79 3.57
CA ASP A 341 7.30 76.94 2.66
C ASP A 341 8.62 77.64 2.26
N PHE A 342 9.18 77.23 1.12
CA PHE A 342 10.10 78.02 0.33
C PHE A 342 9.29 78.51 -0.87
N ASP A 343 8.99 79.81 -0.89
CA ASP A 343 8.54 80.53 -2.07
C ASP A 343 9.54 80.29 -3.22
N ASP A 344 9.36 79.19 -3.96
CA ASP A 344 9.93 79.06 -5.31
C ASP A 344 9.00 79.84 -6.23
N GLU A 345 9.27 81.15 -6.30
CA GLU A 345 8.95 81.96 -7.45
C GLU A 345 9.41 81.18 -8.69
N GLU A 346 8.46 80.65 -9.43
CA GLU A 346 8.65 79.90 -10.68
C GLU A 346 9.40 80.81 -11.67
N GLU A 347 10.73 80.82 -11.58
CA GLU A 347 11.59 81.48 -12.56
C GLU A 347 11.38 80.74 -13.87
N GLU A 348 10.56 81.31 -14.76
CA GLU A 348 10.47 80.90 -16.16
C GLU A 348 11.90 80.62 -16.64
N GLU A 349 12.16 79.36 -17.01
CA GLU A 349 13.48 78.86 -17.39
C GLU A 349 13.84 79.51 -18.75
N VAL A 350 14.26 80.78 -18.70
CA VAL A 350 14.59 81.60 -19.85
C VAL A 350 15.99 81.19 -20.32
N CYS A 351 16.05 80.76 -21.58
CA CYS A 351 17.30 80.43 -22.27
C CYS A 351 18.38 81.49 -22.00
N PRO A 352 19.53 81.12 -21.40
CA PRO A 352 20.57 82.07 -21.01
C PRO A 352 21.07 82.88 -22.21
N LEU A 353 21.28 84.19 -22.02
CA LEU A 353 21.71 85.09 -23.09
C LEU A 353 23.05 84.64 -23.70
N GLY A 354 23.01 84.13 -24.94
CA GLY A 354 24.16 83.60 -25.67
C GLY A 354 24.18 82.08 -25.85
N CYS A 355 23.16 81.36 -25.35
CA CYS A 355 22.96 79.94 -25.63
C CYS A 355 22.21 79.73 -26.96
N ASP A 356 22.59 78.69 -27.71
CA ASP A 356 21.85 78.28 -28.91
C ASP A 356 20.53 77.62 -28.49
N GLN A 357 19.40 78.15 -28.98
CA GLN A 357 18.06 77.74 -28.56
C GLN A 357 17.83 76.22 -28.72
N ALA A 358 18.36 75.64 -29.81
CA ALA A 358 18.25 74.21 -30.07
C ALA A 358 19.06 73.34 -29.10
N LEU A 359 20.15 73.89 -28.52
CA LEU A 359 20.95 73.20 -27.52
C LEU A 359 20.25 73.22 -26.16
N TYR A 360 19.57 74.34 -25.83
CA TYR A 360 18.79 74.50 -24.62
C TYR A 360 17.58 73.56 -24.57
N GLU A 361 16.76 73.54 -25.63
CA GLU A 361 15.62 72.63 -25.76
C GLU A 361 16.04 71.16 -25.60
N LYS A 362 17.17 70.77 -26.22
CA LYS A 362 17.71 69.41 -26.10
C LYS A 362 18.19 69.06 -24.69
N VAL A 363 18.63 70.04 -23.90
CA VAL A 363 19.01 69.82 -22.49
C VAL A 363 17.78 69.67 -21.62
N CYS A 364 16.72 70.44 -21.87
CA CYS A 364 15.41 70.27 -21.22
C CYS A 364 14.85 68.87 -21.52
N ASP A 365 14.82 68.44 -22.78
CA ASP A 365 14.38 67.09 -23.18
C ASP A 365 15.18 65.97 -22.50
N LEU A 366 16.50 66.17 -22.32
CA LEU A 366 17.36 65.19 -21.62
C LEU A 366 17.13 65.18 -20.11
N ARG A 367 16.69 66.30 -19.52
CA ARG A 367 16.37 66.42 -18.11
C ARG A 367 15.03 65.76 -17.81
N GLU A 368 14.03 65.98 -18.66
CA GLU A 368 12.73 65.30 -18.61
C GLU A 368 12.89 63.79 -18.76
N ARG A 369 13.64 63.32 -19.77
CA ARG A 369 13.95 61.89 -19.92
C ARG A 369 14.72 61.28 -18.75
N ARG A 370 15.50 62.07 -18.03
CA ARG A 370 16.20 61.60 -16.83
C ARG A 370 15.23 61.48 -15.67
N LEU A 371 14.32 62.44 -15.50
CA LEU A 371 13.23 62.37 -14.52
C LEU A 371 12.37 61.13 -14.76
N ASP A 372 11.91 60.88 -15.99
CA ASP A 372 11.16 59.66 -16.33
C ASP A 372 11.92 58.37 -15.97
N GLN A 373 13.24 58.36 -16.18
CA GLN A 373 14.08 57.20 -15.85
C GLN A 373 14.30 57.05 -14.34
N ASP A 374 14.45 58.15 -13.61
CA ASP A 374 14.61 58.17 -12.16
C ASP A 374 13.29 57.71 -11.50
N GLU A 375 12.12 58.13 -12.00
CA GLU A 375 10.80 57.64 -11.57
C GLU A 375 10.66 56.13 -11.77
N VAL A 376 10.89 55.62 -12.99
CA VAL A 376 10.84 54.17 -13.26
C VAL A 376 11.84 53.39 -12.39
N ALA A 377 13.02 53.95 -12.11
CA ALA A 377 13.98 53.34 -11.22
C ALA A 377 13.46 53.26 -9.76
N THR A 378 12.76 54.29 -9.28
CA THR A 378 12.14 54.28 -7.96
C THR A 378 10.99 53.27 -7.87
N GLU A 379 10.13 53.16 -8.89
CA GLU A 379 9.06 52.15 -8.93
C GLU A 379 9.62 50.72 -8.92
N LEU A 380 10.64 50.45 -9.75
CA LEU A 380 11.32 49.16 -9.77
C LEU A 380 11.97 48.85 -8.41
N GLN A 381 12.51 49.86 -7.73
CA GLN A 381 13.08 49.69 -6.40
C GLN A 381 12.00 49.35 -5.36
N LYS A 382 10.83 50.00 -5.40
CA LYS A 382 9.65 49.66 -4.58
C LYS A 382 9.21 48.21 -4.82
N MET A 383 9.08 47.78 -6.08
CA MET A 383 8.74 46.38 -6.43
C MET A 383 9.80 45.36 -5.96
N ILE A 384 11.08 45.72 -5.98
CA ILE A 384 12.14 44.84 -5.46
C ILE A 384 11.97 44.64 -3.96
N ASP A 385 11.62 45.70 -3.22
CA ASP A 385 11.50 45.64 -1.77
C ASP A 385 10.23 44.92 -1.31
N THR A 386 9.12 45.02 -2.04
CA THR A 386 7.93 44.17 -1.82
C THR A 386 8.25 42.68 -2.03
N LEU A 387 8.89 42.33 -3.16
CA LEU A 387 9.30 40.96 -3.43
C LEU A 387 10.29 40.40 -2.40
N LYS A 388 11.18 41.24 -1.84
CA LYS A 388 12.07 40.83 -0.73
C LYS A 388 11.27 40.53 0.54
N LYS A 389 10.29 41.38 0.89
CA LYS A 389 9.41 41.15 2.06
C LYS A 389 8.64 39.83 1.90
N GLU A 390 8.07 39.57 0.71
CA GLU A 390 7.39 38.32 0.39
C GLU A 390 8.31 37.10 0.51
N ARG A 391 9.51 37.18 -0.08
CA ARG A 391 10.52 36.10 0.01
C ARG A 391 10.86 35.76 1.46
N ASP A 392 11.04 36.76 2.30
CA ASP A 392 11.38 36.56 3.70
C ASP A 392 10.19 35.99 4.50
N SER A 393 8.96 36.36 4.15
CA SER A 393 7.74 35.76 4.71
C SER A 393 7.63 34.26 4.36
N LEU A 394 7.85 33.91 3.08
CA LEU A 394 7.82 32.54 2.59
C LEU A 394 8.96 31.71 3.19
N SER A 395 10.15 32.30 3.36
CA SER A 395 11.27 31.64 4.02
C SER A 395 10.97 31.31 5.49
N LYS A 396 10.27 32.19 6.22
CA LYS A 396 9.82 31.90 7.59
C LYS A 396 8.79 30.76 7.61
N LYS A 397 7.80 30.79 6.70
CA LYS A 397 6.81 29.70 6.56
C LYS A 397 7.48 28.36 6.24
N GLN A 398 8.45 28.35 5.32
CA GLN A 398 9.21 27.16 4.97
C GLN A 398 9.92 26.55 6.19
N LYS A 399 10.61 27.37 7.00
CA LYS A 399 11.30 26.90 8.22
C LYS A 399 10.34 26.31 9.25
N LEU A 400 9.14 26.89 9.38
CA LEU A 400 8.10 26.39 10.28
C LEU A 400 7.57 25.02 9.81
N VAL A 401 7.32 24.85 8.51
CA VAL A 401 6.93 23.56 7.93
C VAL A 401 8.05 22.53 8.09
N GLU A 402 9.31 22.92 7.87
CA GLU A 402 10.46 22.01 8.00
C GLU A 402 10.66 21.52 9.45
N THR A 403 10.38 22.39 10.43
CA THR A 403 10.42 21.99 11.86
C THR A 403 9.25 21.09 12.23
N ALA A 404 8.05 21.35 11.71
CA ALA A 404 6.90 20.47 11.90
C ALA A 404 7.12 19.07 11.29
N LEU A 405 7.67 19.00 10.07
CA LEU A 405 8.01 17.73 9.42
C LEU A 405 9.02 16.92 10.23
N LYS A 406 10.08 17.56 10.74
CA LYS A 406 11.06 16.89 11.61
C LYS A 406 10.43 16.35 12.90
N SER A 407 9.44 17.05 13.46
CA SER A 407 8.70 16.56 14.63
C SER A 407 7.89 15.31 14.28
N ILE A 408 7.12 15.36 13.19
CA ILE A 408 6.30 14.23 12.71
C ILE A 408 7.18 13.02 12.38
N ASP A 409 8.31 13.22 11.70
CA ASP A 409 9.26 12.14 11.42
C ASP A 409 9.80 11.50 12.71
N GLY A 410 10.04 12.31 13.75
CA GLY A 410 10.41 11.84 15.08
C GLY A 410 9.31 10.96 15.71
N GLU A 411 8.07 11.43 15.69
CA GLU A 411 6.90 10.70 16.20
C GLU A 411 6.68 9.38 15.45
N ILE A 412 6.88 9.36 14.13
CA ILE A 412 6.80 8.13 13.32
C ILE A 412 7.87 7.13 13.76
N VAL A 413 9.11 7.56 14.00
CA VAL A 413 10.19 6.69 14.46
C VAL A 413 9.91 6.14 15.84
N GLU A 414 9.39 6.98 16.76
CA GLU A 414 8.98 6.54 18.10
C GLU A 414 7.85 5.52 18.02
N PHE A 415 6.83 5.76 17.19
CA PHE A 415 5.72 4.83 16.97
C PHE A 415 6.19 3.50 16.37
N GLN A 416 7.08 3.52 15.38
CA GLN A 416 7.67 2.30 14.80
C GLN A 416 8.47 1.51 15.84
N LYS A 417 9.19 2.20 16.73
CA LYS A 417 9.92 1.56 17.83
C LYS A 417 8.97 0.93 18.84
N GLU A 418 7.87 1.61 19.19
CA GLU A 418 6.84 1.05 20.07
C GLU A 418 6.16 -0.16 19.43
N LYS A 419 5.81 -0.07 18.14
CA LYS A 419 5.25 -1.19 17.36
C LYS A 419 6.21 -2.38 17.34
N GLN A 420 7.50 -2.13 17.10
CA GLN A 420 8.52 -3.19 17.14
C GLN A 420 8.66 -3.79 18.53
N SER A 421 8.59 -2.98 19.59
CA SER A 421 8.61 -3.47 20.98
C SER A 421 7.44 -4.39 21.26
N LYS A 422 6.22 -3.98 20.91
CA LYS A 422 5.01 -4.79 21.08
C LYS A 422 5.01 -6.04 20.20
N LEU A 423 5.58 -5.97 18.99
CA LEU A 423 5.78 -7.14 18.12
C LEU A 423 6.79 -8.11 18.72
N ASN A 424 7.84 -7.61 19.38
CA ASN A 424 8.84 -8.46 20.04
C ASN A 424 8.31 -9.16 21.30
N GLU A 425 7.17 -8.71 21.87
CA GLU A 425 6.48 -9.38 22.97
C GLU A 425 5.64 -10.58 22.49
N ILE A 426 5.49 -10.76 21.17
CA ILE A 426 4.74 -11.89 20.61
C ILE A 426 5.68 -13.08 20.49
N ASP A 427 5.42 -14.10 21.31
CA ASP A 427 6.13 -15.38 21.23
C ASP A 427 5.74 -16.13 19.94
N VAL A 428 6.70 -16.30 19.04
CA VAL A 428 6.53 -17.07 17.80
C VAL A 428 7.27 -18.40 17.92
N VAL A 429 6.53 -19.50 17.84
CA VAL A 429 7.12 -20.84 17.82
C VAL A 429 7.58 -21.18 16.40
N VAL A 430 8.88 -21.41 16.23
CA VAL A 430 9.48 -21.82 14.93
C VAL A 430 10.10 -23.20 15.08
N THR A 431 9.64 -24.16 14.28
CA THR A 431 10.24 -25.49 14.22
C THR A 431 11.47 -25.46 13.31
N LEU A 432 12.65 -25.75 13.85
CA LEU A 432 13.90 -25.81 13.11
C LEU A 432 14.40 -27.25 13.02
N ARG A 433 14.90 -27.65 11.85
CA ARG A 433 15.62 -28.92 11.68
C ARG A 433 17.02 -28.78 12.23
N MET A 434 17.60 -29.86 12.78
CA MET A 434 18.94 -29.84 13.40
C MET A 434 20.03 -29.24 12.50
N HIS A 435 19.98 -29.46 11.19
CA HIS A 435 20.96 -28.90 10.24
C HIS A 435 20.82 -27.39 10.01
N GLN A 436 19.69 -26.78 10.39
CA GLN A 436 19.43 -25.34 10.25
C GLN A 436 20.01 -24.55 11.43
N ILE A 437 20.37 -25.22 12.53
CA ILE A 437 20.93 -24.58 13.71
C ILE A 437 22.44 -24.39 13.50
N MET A 438 22.81 -23.18 13.12
CA MET A 438 24.22 -22.77 12.98
C MET A 438 24.79 -22.16 14.27
N TYR A 439 23.96 -22.01 15.31
CA TYR A 439 24.36 -21.47 16.61
C TYR A 439 25.01 -22.59 17.45
N LEU A 440 26.33 -22.72 17.30
CA LEU A 440 27.14 -23.70 18.02
C LEU A 440 28.09 -22.96 18.98
N VAL A 441 28.14 -23.41 20.23
CA VAL A 441 29.12 -22.97 21.22
C VAL A 441 30.07 -24.15 21.44
N ASP A 442 31.36 -23.95 21.18
CA ASP A 442 32.39 -25.00 21.22
C ASP A 442 32.05 -26.24 20.37
N ASP A 443 31.55 -26.02 19.14
CA ASP A 443 31.10 -27.05 18.19
C ASP A 443 30.01 -28.00 18.73
N ARG A 444 29.28 -27.58 19.77
CA ARG A 444 28.14 -28.32 20.34
C ARG A 444 26.87 -27.45 20.36
N LEU A 445 25.73 -28.11 20.28
CA LEU A 445 24.43 -27.47 20.44
C LEU A 445 24.23 -27.09 21.91
N PRO A 446 23.98 -25.81 22.26
CA PRO A 446 23.68 -25.41 23.63
C PRO A 446 22.36 -26.00 24.12
N GLU A 447 22.23 -26.23 25.42
CA GLU A 447 20.98 -26.72 26.05
C GLU A 447 19.82 -25.71 25.93
N ARG A 448 20.14 -24.43 25.74
CA ARG A 448 19.18 -23.33 25.56
C ARG A 448 19.64 -22.39 24.45
N LEU A 449 18.71 -22.05 23.55
CA LEU A 449 18.95 -21.15 22.42
C LEU A 449 18.59 -19.69 22.72
N GLU A 450 18.51 -19.31 24.00
CA GLU A 450 18.07 -17.97 24.45
C GLU A 450 18.96 -16.82 23.91
N GLY A 451 20.22 -17.09 23.59
CA GLY A 451 21.14 -16.14 22.95
C GLY A 451 21.19 -16.20 21.42
N GLY A 452 20.36 -17.03 20.80
CA GLY A 452 20.33 -17.27 19.36
C GLY A 452 19.37 -16.32 18.63
N LEU A 453 19.83 -15.76 17.50
CA LEU A 453 18.98 -14.99 16.59
C LEU A 453 18.55 -15.89 15.43
N VAL A 454 17.24 -15.92 15.14
CA VAL A 454 16.68 -16.63 14.00
C VAL A 454 16.48 -15.65 12.86
N PHE A 455 17.04 -15.94 11.70
CA PHE A 455 16.87 -15.17 10.47
C PHE A 455 16.83 -16.13 9.28
N SER A 456 16.17 -15.71 8.20
CA SER A 456 16.19 -16.50 6.96
C SER A 456 17.59 -16.56 6.35
N HIS A 457 17.88 -17.63 5.61
CA HIS A 457 19.17 -17.76 4.92
C HIS A 457 19.39 -16.60 3.92
N GLU A 458 18.33 -16.18 3.23
CA GLU A 458 18.37 -15.03 2.33
C GLU A 458 18.72 -13.74 3.07
N THR A 459 18.13 -13.51 4.24
CA THR A 459 18.41 -12.32 5.06
C THR A 459 19.86 -12.33 5.53
N LEU A 460 20.41 -13.47 5.94
CA LEU A 460 21.83 -13.58 6.31
C LEU A 460 22.74 -13.27 5.13
N GLN A 461 22.42 -13.81 3.95
CA GLN A 461 23.21 -13.58 2.75
C GLN A 461 23.17 -12.10 2.35
N ARG A 462 21.98 -11.49 2.34
CA ARG A 462 21.80 -10.04 2.10
C ARG A 462 22.58 -9.21 3.12
N LEU A 463 22.55 -9.56 4.41
CA LEU A 463 23.34 -8.87 5.44
C LEU A 463 24.85 -9.00 5.18
N ARG A 464 25.33 -10.18 4.78
CA ARG A 464 26.75 -10.40 4.42
C ARG A 464 27.16 -9.60 3.19
N GLU A 465 26.31 -9.54 2.17
CA GLU A 465 26.51 -8.71 0.98
C GLU A 465 26.49 -7.23 1.35
N ARG A 466 25.52 -6.81 2.18
CA ARG A 466 25.41 -5.44 2.66
C ARG A 466 26.60 -5.00 3.51
N ILE A 467 27.20 -5.88 4.30
CA ILE A 467 28.44 -5.60 5.03
C ILE A 467 29.59 -5.31 4.06
N LYS A 468 29.68 -6.06 2.94
CA LYS A 468 30.69 -5.83 1.90
C LYS A 468 30.44 -4.51 1.18
N GLU A 469 29.18 -4.21 0.84
CA GLU A 469 28.78 -2.93 0.25
C GLU A 469 29.09 -1.76 1.18
N LEU A 470 28.71 -1.83 2.46
CA LEU A 470 29.00 -0.77 3.43
C LEU A 470 30.51 -0.56 3.61
N ALA A 471 31.31 -1.64 3.52
CA ALA A 471 32.76 -1.52 3.55
C ALA A 471 33.30 -0.79 2.30
N SER A 472 32.77 -1.08 1.10
CA SER A 472 33.16 -0.39 -0.14
C SER A 472 32.66 1.05 -0.17
N GLU A 473 31.41 1.32 0.23
CA GLU A 473 30.82 2.66 0.38
C GLU A 473 31.64 3.51 1.36
N LYS A 474 31.99 2.96 2.53
CA LYS A 474 32.83 3.66 3.52
C LYS A 474 34.23 3.96 2.99
N ALA A 475 34.80 3.07 2.18
CA ALA A 475 36.08 3.30 1.53
C ALA A 475 35.98 4.41 0.46
N ALA A 476 34.94 4.38 -0.37
CA ALA A 476 34.66 5.39 -1.39
C ALA A 476 34.41 6.78 -0.77
N LEU A 477 33.57 6.87 0.26
CA LEU A 477 33.32 8.11 1.00
C LEU A 477 34.60 8.68 1.62
N ARG A 478 35.47 7.82 2.17
CA ARG A 478 36.78 8.26 2.69
C ARG A 478 37.70 8.78 1.59
N GLN A 479 37.63 8.22 0.38
CA GLN A 479 38.38 8.71 -0.76
C GLN A 479 37.85 10.07 -1.23
N GLN A 480 36.54 10.20 -1.42
CA GLN A 480 35.90 11.47 -1.78
C GLN A 480 36.20 12.57 -0.74
N GLN A 481 36.12 12.26 0.55
CA GLN A 481 36.47 13.21 1.60
C GLN A 481 37.94 13.65 1.54
N ARG A 482 38.87 12.76 1.12
CA ARG A 482 40.28 13.11 0.92
C ARG A 482 40.47 13.99 -0.30
N GLU A 483 39.77 13.70 -1.40
CA GLU A 483 39.80 14.51 -2.64
C GLU A 483 39.23 15.90 -2.39
N LEU A 484 38.04 16.00 -1.81
CA LEU A 484 37.41 17.27 -1.42
C LEU A 484 38.29 18.10 -0.48
N LYS A 485 39.00 17.47 0.47
CA LYS A 485 39.96 18.19 1.33
C LYS A 485 41.15 18.74 0.55
N LYS A 486 41.65 18.01 -0.45
CA LYS A 486 42.72 18.50 -1.33
C LYS A 486 42.24 19.66 -2.19
N GLU A 487 41.07 19.53 -2.80
CA GLU A 487 40.45 20.57 -3.62
C GLU A 487 40.17 21.83 -2.80
N HIS A 488 39.57 21.69 -1.62
CA HIS A 488 39.34 22.81 -0.71
C HIS A 488 40.65 23.51 -0.33
N MET A 489 41.72 22.76 -0.03
CA MET A 489 43.02 23.34 0.26
C MET A 489 43.62 24.07 -0.95
N GLN A 490 43.48 23.52 -2.16
CA GLN A 490 43.95 24.16 -3.40
C GLN A 490 43.16 25.43 -3.70
N LEU A 491 41.83 25.39 -3.59
CA LEU A 491 40.96 26.55 -3.80
C LEU A 491 41.21 27.63 -2.75
N ALA A 492 41.43 27.27 -1.48
CA ALA A 492 41.78 28.23 -0.44
C ALA A 492 43.11 28.94 -0.73
N ARG A 493 44.14 28.18 -1.15
CA ARG A 493 45.43 28.77 -1.59
C ARG A 493 45.27 29.67 -2.82
N GLY A 494 44.52 29.21 -3.81
CA GLY A 494 44.25 29.98 -5.03
C GLY A 494 43.46 31.26 -4.76
N ARG A 495 42.50 31.22 -3.83
CA ARG A 495 41.76 32.39 -3.35
C ARG A 495 42.70 33.39 -2.68
N GLN A 496 43.56 32.94 -1.77
CA GLN A 496 44.51 33.81 -1.08
C GLN A 496 45.51 34.46 -2.05
N GLU A 497 45.99 33.71 -3.05
CA GLU A 497 46.89 34.24 -4.08
C GLU A 497 46.19 35.30 -4.96
N LYS A 498 44.94 35.04 -5.37
CA LYS A 498 44.12 36.01 -6.10
C LYS A 498 43.82 37.25 -5.26
N GLU A 499 43.45 37.11 -3.99
CA GLU A 499 43.23 38.23 -3.06
C GLU A 499 44.51 39.07 -2.90
N ARG A 500 45.68 38.43 -2.75
CA ARG A 500 46.96 39.17 -2.69
C ARG A 500 47.21 39.94 -4.00
N ARG A 501 46.97 39.31 -5.15
CA ARG A 501 47.19 39.96 -6.45
C ARG A 501 46.20 41.10 -6.72
N ILE A 502 44.95 40.96 -6.27
CA ILE A 502 43.95 42.03 -6.31
C ILE A 502 44.44 43.19 -5.44
N ALA A 503 44.85 42.95 -4.20
CA ALA A 503 45.38 43.98 -3.33
C ALA A 503 46.61 44.70 -3.92
N GLU A 504 47.55 43.95 -4.50
CA GLU A 504 48.72 44.52 -5.19
C GLU A 504 48.34 45.37 -6.42
N LEU A 505 47.31 44.97 -7.16
CA LEU A 505 46.81 45.73 -8.31
C LEU A 505 46.02 46.96 -7.88
N GLU A 506 45.26 46.87 -6.79
CA GLU A 506 44.54 47.99 -6.19
C GLU A 506 45.51 49.04 -5.64
N THR A 507 46.62 48.65 -5.01
CA THR A 507 47.64 49.62 -4.57
C THR A 507 48.31 50.28 -5.77
N LYS A 508 48.71 49.51 -6.79
CA LYS A 508 49.27 50.07 -8.03
C LYS A 508 48.28 51.01 -8.74
N ALA A 509 47.00 50.66 -8.79
CA ALA A 509 45.96 51.50 -9.37
C ALA A 509 45.80 52.80 -8.59
N ARG A 510 45.76 52.73 -7.25
CA ARG A 510 45.74 53.91 -6.38
C ARG A 510 46.96 54.79 -6.55
N ASP A 511 48.17 54.23 -6.60
CA ASP A 511 49.41 54.98 -6.78
C ASP A 511 49.45 55.71 -8.13
N VAL A 512 49.03 55.04 -9.21
CA VAL A 512 48.95 55.65 -10.56
C VAL A 512 47.88 56.74 -10.61
N GLN A 513 46.72 56.53 -9.97
CA GLN A 513 45.66 57.54 -9.89
C GLN A 513 46.13 58.76 -9.10
N MET A 514 46.79 58.57 -7.96
CA MET A 514 47.37 59.66 -7.16
C MET A 514 48.45 60.42 -7.92
N LEU A 515 49.35 59.73 -8.63
CA LEU A 515 50.41 60.36 -9.43
C LEU A 515 49.88 61.15 -10.62
N LYS A 516 48.82 60.68 -11.29
CA LYS A 516 48.27 61.33 -12.49
C LYS A 516 47.22 62.40 -12.21
N PHE A 517 46.41 62.21 -11.18
CA PHE A 517 45.20 63.01 -10.95
C PHE A 517 45.15 63.66 -9.56
N GLY A 518 46.06 63.32 -8.64
CA GLY A 518 46.11 63.89 -7.29
C GLY A 518 44.94 63.51 -6.37
N GLN A 519 43.95 62.76 -6.90
CA GLN A 519 42.76 62.27 -6.21
C GLN A 519 42.39 60.87 -6.74
N LEU A 520 41.70 60.09 -5.92
CA LEU A 520 41.17 58.79 -6.31
C LEU A 520 39.94 59.00 -7.20
N ILE A 521 40.11 58.75 -8.50
CA ILE A 521 39.01 58.84 -9.48
C ILE A 521 38.27 57.51 -9.54
N ASN A 522 36.94 57.57 -9.48
CA ASN A 522 36.06 56.42 -9.67
C ASN A 522 36.07 56.01 -11.16
N LEU A 523 36.90 55.01 -11.50
CA LEU A 523 37.08 54.52 -12.87
C LEU A 523 35.78 54.03 -13.52
N SER A 524 34.82 53.55 -12.73
CA SER A 524 33.50 53.10 -13.20
C SER A 524 32.64 54.21 -13.80
N LEU A 525 32.83 55.46 -13.38
CA LEU A 525 32.14 56.63 -13.94
C LEU A 525 32.86 57.16 -15.19
N LEU A 526 34.19 56.98 -15.28
CA LEU A 526 34.99 57.40 -16.43
C LEU A 526 34.86 56.43 -17.63
N ASP A 527 34.75 55.13 -17.36
CA ASP A 527 34.49 54.11 -18.40
C ASP A 527 33.08 54.21 -18.99
N LYS A 528 32.12 54.84 -18.28
CA LYS A 528 30.81 55.20 -18.85
C LYS A 528 30.89 56.38 -19.83
N ALA A 529 31.92 57.23 -19.72
CA ALA A 529 32.11 58.41 -20.57
C ALA A 529 33.04 58.14 -21.77
N GLY A 530 33.90 57.12 -21.69
CA GLY A 530 34.80 56.73 -22.78
C GLY A 530 34.17 55.68 -23.69
N VAL A 531 33.83 56.05 -24.93
CA VAL A 531 33.47 55.07 -25.98
C VAL A 531 34.72 54.26 -26.33
N ASN A 532 34.93 53.17 -25.60
CA ASN A 532 36.05 52.27 -25.83
C ASN A 532 35.69 51.34 -26.99
N LYS A 533 36.30 51.56 -28.16
CA LYS A 533 36.01 50.82 -29.40
C LYS A 533 36.13 49.30 -29.24
N ALA A 534 37.04 48.85 -28.36
CA ALA A 534 37.19 47.44 -28.02
C ALA A 534 36.03 46.89 -27.17
N ALA A 535 35.37 47.72 -26.35
CA ALA A 535 34.20 47.34 -25.57
C ALA A 535 32.94 47.25 -26.43
N GLU A 536 32.81 48.13 -27.44
CA GLU A 536 31.77 48.02 -28.48
C GLU A 536 31.99 46.77 -29.35
N GLU A 537 33.24 46.48 -29.78
CA GLU A 537 33.55 45.24 -30.50
C GLU A 537 33.27 43.96 -29.66
N LEU A 538 33.51 44.00 -28.35
CA LEU A 538 33.14 42.91 -27.43
C LEU A 538 31.62 42.79 -27.24
N LYS A 539 30.91 43.91 -27.13
CA LYS A 539 29.43 43.91 -27.10
C LYS A 539 28.84 43.35 -28.38
N ASP A 540 29.42 43.65 -29.54
CA ASP A 540 28.97 43.11 -30.82
C ASP A 540 29.24 41.60 -30.92
N GLN A 541 30.38 41.13 -30.41
CA GLN A 541 30.66 39.69 -30.30
C GLN A 541 29.71 38.98 -29.33
N LEU A 542 29.38 39.63 -28.22
CA LEU A 542 28.47 39.10 -27.21
C LEU A 542 27.04 39.04 -27.75
N LYS A 543 26.57 40.08 -28.45
CA LYS A 543 25.30 40.06 -29.20
C LYS A 543 25.26 38.96 -30.26
N LEU A 544 26.37 38.72 -30.97
CA LEU A 544 26.45 37.64 -31.96
C LEU A 544 26.35 36.26 -31.29
N GLN A 545 27.00 36.08 -30.13
CA GLN A 545 26.88 34.85 -29.34
C GLN A 545 25.49 34.67 -28.74
N GLU A 546 24.89 35.72 -28.20
CA GLU A 546 23.51 35.71 -27.68
C GLU A 546 22.51 35.38 -28.80
N ALA A 547 22.67 35.97 -30.00
CA ALA A 547 21.83 35.64 -31.15
C ALA A 547 22.00 34.18 -31.60
N ARG A 548 23.20 33.60 -31.48
CA ARG A 548 23.46 32.19 -31.76
C ARG A 548 22.81 31.29 -30.72
N GLN A 549 22.99 31.59 -29.43
CA GLN A 549 22.38 30.84 -28.33
C GLN A 549 20.85 30.94 -28.36
N ALA A 550 20.29 32.10 -28.71
CA ALA A 550 18.86 32.30 -28.88
C ALA A 550 18.30 31.45 -30.04
N ARG A 551 19.06 31.27 -31.12
CA ARG A 551 18.68 30.34 -32.21
C ARG A 551 18.71 28.88 -31.74
N GLU A 552 19.76 28.48 -31.04
CA GLU A 552 19.89 27.12 -30.50
C GLU A 552 18.77 26.81 -29.48
N LEU A 553 18.41 27.78 -28.63
CA LEU A 553 17.26 27.68 -27.72
C LEU A 553 15.94 27.53 -28.47
N LYS A 554 15.72 28.33 -29.52
CA LYS A 554 14.51 28.25 -30.34
C LYS A 554 14.38 26.90 -31.07
N GLU A 555 15.50 26.36 -31.55
CA GLU A 555 15.55 25.01 -32.13
C GLU A 555 15.22 23.94 -31.08
N ALA A 556 15.81 24.03 -29.88
CA ALA A 556 15.52 23.12 -28.78
C ALA A 556 14.04 23.20 -28.33
N GLU A 557 13.47 24.40 -28.22
CA GLU A 557 12.06 24.62 -27.91
C GLU A 557 11.13 24.02 -28.98
N ASN A 558 11.49 24.12 -30.26
CA ASN A 558 10.73 23.50 -31.34
C ASN A 558 10.75 21.97 -31.25
N VAL A 559 11.89 21.38 -30.91
CA VAL A 559 12.01 19.94 -30.67
C VAL A 559 11.17 19.51 -29.46
N ILE A 560 11.25 20.25 -28.35
CA ILE A 560 10.44 19.99 -27.15
C ILE A 560 8.95 20.07 -27.50
N ARG A 561 8.54 21.07 -28.27
CA ARG A 561 7.14 21.24 -28.71
C ARG A 561 6.68 20.07 -29.58
N SER A 562 7.50 19.64 -30.54
CA SER A 562 7.22 18.48 -31.38
C SER A 562 7.09 17.20 -30.54
N LYS A 563 7.99 16.98 -29.58
CA LYS A 563 7.93 15.82 -28.68
C LYS A 563 6.76 15.86 -27.72
N ARG A 564 6.37 17.04 -27.23
CA ARG A 564 5.14 17.22 -26.43
C ARG A 564 3.90 16.91 -27.26
N HIS A 565 3.86 17.31 -28.53
CA HIS A 565 2.76 16.98 -29.42
C HIS A 565 2.66 15.48 -29.69
N GLU A 566 3.79 14.83 -29.99
CA GLU A 566 3.89 13.37 -30.19
C GLU A 566 3.44 12.60 -28.93
N PHE A 567 3.85 13.06 -27.75
CA PHE A 567 3.41 12.48 -26.48
C PHE A 567 1.90 12.66 -26.27
N ALA A 568 1.35 13.85 -26.55
CA ALA A 568 -0.08 14.10 -26.43
C ALA A 568 -0.91 13.23 -27.38
N THR A 569 -0.44 12.99 -28.61
CA THR A 569 -1.09 12.07 -29.55
C THR A 569 -1.08 10.63 -29.04
N LEU A 570 0.07 10.15 -28.55
CA LEU A 570 0.19 8.81 -27.97
C LEU A 570 -0.68 8.63 -26.72
N MET A 571 -0.77 9.66 -25.88
CA MET A 571 -1.67 9.65 -24.72
C MET A 571 -3.13 9.53 -25.15
N ARG A 572 -3.55 10.27 -26.19
CA ARG A 572 -4.92 10.17 -26.72
C ARG A 572 -5.21 8.78 -27.32
N GLU A 573 -4.25 8.20 -28.04
CA GLU A 573 -4.37 6.84 -28.58
C GLU A 573 -4.46 5.79 -27.46
N ASN A 574 -3.63 5.90 -26.43
CA ASN A 574 -3.68 5.02 -25.27
C ASN A 574 -5.01 5.13 -24.51
N THR A 575 -5.51 6.36 -24.30
CA THR A 575 -6.83 6.57 -23.69
C THR A 575 -7.93 5.95 -24.56
N GLY A 576 -7.86 6.09 -25.90
CA GLY A 576 -8.81 5.45 -26.81
C GLY A 576 -8.75 3.91 -26.76
N CYS A 577 -7.56 3.33 -26.65
CA CYS A 577 -7.39 1.89 -26.43
C CYS A 577 -7.99 1.44 -25.09
N LEU A 578 -7.79 2.20 -24.01
CA LEU A 578 -8.38 1.91 -22.71
C LEU A 578 -9.92 1.99 -22.73
N GLU A 579 -10.49 2.95 -23.45
CA GLU A 579 -11.94 3.04 -23.66
C GLU A 579 -12.48 1.85 -24.45
N GLN A 580 -11.76 1.40 -25.49
CA GLN A 580 -12.13 0.18 -26.23
C GLN A 580 -12.08 -1.06 -25.34
N VAL A 581 -11.03 -1.20 -24.51
CA VAL A 581 -10.92 -2.29 -23.54
C VAL A 581 -12.07 -2.23 -22.54
N ALA A 582 -12.37 -1.06 -21.97
CA ALA A 582 -13.49 -0.87 -21.05
C ALA A 582 -14.84 -1.22 -21.71
N GLY A 583 -15.04 -0.86 -22.98
CA GLY A 583 -16.21 -1.21 -23.77
C GLY A 583 -16.34 -2.72 -23.98
N LEU A 584 -15.25 -3.39 -24.37
CA LEU A 584 -15.22 -4.85 -24.55
C LEU A 584 -15.46 -5.59 -23.24
N THR A 585 -14.92 -5.11 -22.12
CA THR A 585 -15.17 -5.67 -20.78
C THR A 585 -16.63 -5.53 -20.37
N ARG A 586 -17.30 -4.41 -20.69
CA ARG A 586 -18.75 -4.26 -20.45
C ARG A 586 -19.55 -5.24 -21.30
N ALA A 587 -19.26 -5.34 -22.59
CA ALA A 587 -19.94 -6.26 -23.50
C ALA A 587 -19.74 -7.73 -23.06
N GLN A 588 -18.54 -8.10 -22.60
CA GLN A 588 -18.27 -9.42 -22.05
C GLN A 588 -19.15 -9.71 -20.82
N ARG A 589 -19.22 -8.77 -19.86
CA ARG A 589 -20.06 -8.93 -18.66
C ARG A 589 -21.55 -8.99 -18.97
N GLU A 590 -22.02 -8.28 -20.00
CA GLU A 590 -23.42 -8.37 -20.46
C GLU A 590 -23.73 -9.73 -21.09
N LEU A 591 -22.81 -10.26 -21.90
CA LEU A 591 -22.93 -11.60 -22.48
C LEU A 591 -22.87 -12.70 -21.41
N GLU A 592 -21.95 -12.61 -20.46
CA GLU A 592 -21.85 -13.54 -19.32
C GLU A 592 -23.13 -13.53 -18.47
N ARG A 593 -23.70 -12.34 -18.23
CA ARG A 593 -24.98 -12.22 -17.53
C ARG A 593 -26.12 -12.83 -18.33
N GLY A 594 -26.20 -12.55 -19.63
CA GLY A 594 -27.22 -13.14 -20.51
C GLY A 594 -27.10 -14.67 -20.61
N LEU A 595 -25.88 -15.21 -20.62
CA LEU A 595 -25.62 -16.65 -20.56
C LEU A 595 -26.05 -17.25 -19.23
N ASN A 596 -25.73 -16.59 -18.11
CA ASN A 596 -26.16 -17.03 -16.78
C ASN A 596 -27.69 -16.96 -16.61
N ASP A 597 -28.34 -15.94 -17.17
CA ASP A 597 -29.80 -15.81 -17.15
C ASP A 597 -30.46 -16.88 -18.04
N ALA A 598 -29.90 -17.16 -19.22
CA ALA A 598 -30.37 -18.23 -20.10
C ALA A 598 -30.17 -19.63 -19.47
N ALA A 599 -29.03 -19.86 -18.81
CA ALA A 599 -28.76 -21.08 -18.06
C ALA A 599 -29.70 -21.22 -16.85
N GLY A 600 -29.96 -20.13 -16.12
CA GLY A 600 -30.90 -20.09 -15.00
C GLY A 600 -32.34 -20.38 -15.43
N THR A 601 -32.75 -19.88 -16.59
CA THR A 601 -34.10 -20.11 -17.13
C THR A 601 -34.30 -21.56 -17.59
N LEU A 602 -33.28 -22.20 -18.18
CA LEU A 602 -33.33 -23.62 -18.58
C LEU A 602 -33.27 -24.60 -17.39
N LEU A 603 -32.65 -24.19 -16.28
CA LEU A 603 -32.52 -25.02 -15.08
C LEU A 603 -33.66 -24.80 -14.06
N GLY A 604 -34.33 -23.64 -14.09
CA GLY A 604 -35.39 -23.27 -13.16
C GLY A 604 -36.66 -24.12 -13.25
N ASP A 605 -37.11 -24.47 -14.46
CA ASP A 605 -38.38 -25.19 -14.67
C ASP A 605 -38.31 -26.69 -14.31
N ASN A 606 -37.11 -27.25 -14.14
CA ASN A 606 -36.93 -28.67 -13.82
C ASN A 606 -36.97 -29.00 -12.33
N LYS A 607 -36.79 -28.03 -11.43
CA LYS A 607 -36.73 -28.31 -9.99
C LYS A 607 -38.11 -28.66 -9.43
N ALA A 608 -39.15 -27.91 -9.82
CA ALA A 608 -40.52 -28.20 -9.43
C ALA A 608 -41.08 -29.49 -10.06
N SER A 609 -40.69 -29.79 -11.31
CA SER A 609 -41.08 -31.03 -11.98
C SER A 609 -40.44 -32.26 -11.35
N ARG A 610 -39.14 -32.20 -11.01
CA ARG A 610 -38.41 -33.31 -10.36
C ARG A 610 -38.90 -33.60 -8.94
N VAL A 611 -39.31 -32.58 -8.18
CA VAL A 611 -39.90 -32.78 -6.84
C VAL A 611 -41.25 -33.51 -6.95
N ARG A 612 -42.12 -33.12 -7.89
CA ARG A 612 -43.40 -33.82 -8.11
C ARG A 612 -43.21 -35.25 -8.61
N GLU A 613 -42.25 -35.49 -9.50
CA GLU A 613 -41.92 -36.84 -9.96
C GLU A 613 -41.36 -37.71 -8.83
N ALA A 614 -40.53 -37.15 -7.94
CA ALA A 614 -40.02 -37.86 -6.77
C ALA A 614 -41.15 -38.26 -5.80
N GLU A 615 -42.06 -37.33 -5.50
CA GLU A 615 -43.23 -37.60 -4.63
C GLU A 615 -44.15 -38.68 -5.24
N GLN A 616 -44.38 -38.64 -6.56
CA GLN A 616 -45.15 -39.68 -7.25
C GLN A 616 -44.45 -41.04 -7.22
N ARG A 617 -43.12 -41.06 -7.33
CA ARG A 617 -42.32 -42.29 -7.27
C ARG A 617 -42.37 -42.92 -5.88
N ASP A 618 -42.30 -42.11 -4.83
CA ASP A 618 -42.42 -42.58 -3.44
C ASP A 618 -43.81 -43.15 -3.14
N GLN A 619 -44.88 -42.53 -3.65
CA GLN A 619 -46.25 -43.05 -3.54
C GLN A 619 -46.39 -44.42 -4.24
N LEU A 620 -45.79 -44.58 -5.42
CA LEU A 620 -45.80 -45.85 -6.14
C LEU A 620 -45.02 -46.94 -5.40
N VAL A 621 -43.87 -46.61 -4.80
CA VAL A 621 -43.09 -47.56 -4.00
C VAL A 621 -43.87 -48.02 -2.76
N GLN A 622 -44.57 -47.10 -2.07
CA GLN A 622 -45.42 -47.47 -0.94
C GLN A 622 -46.56 -48.40 -1.35
N LEU A 623 -47.19 -48.17 -2.51
CA LEU A 623 -48.24 -49.04 -3.02
C LEU A 623 -47.70 -50.44 -3.35
N VAL A 624 -46.53 -50.53 -3.99
CA VAL A 624 -45.88 -51.81 -4.32
C VAL A 624 -45.55 -52.59 -3.05
N ASN A 625 -45.03 -51.92 -2.01
CA ASN A 625 -44.74 -52.57 -0.73
C ASN A 625 -46.01 -53.05 -0.02
N ALA A 626 -47.10 -52.29 -0.06
CA ALA A 626 -48.39 -52.70 0.48
C ALA A 626 -48.93 -53.94 -0.26
N GLN A 627 -48.87 -53.95 -1.59
CA GLN A 627 -49.28 -55.09 -2.41
C GLN A 627 -48.39 -56.32 -2.18
N ALA A 628 -47.08 -56.14 -1.99
CA ALA A 628 -46.17 -57.23 -1.64
C ALA A 628 -46.54 -57.87 -0.29
N GLY A 629 -46.89 -57.05 0.71
CA GLY A 629 -47.38 -57.53 2.00
C GLY A 629 -48.71 -58.29 1.90
N GLU A 630 -49.65 -57.81 1.09
CA GLU A 630 -50.91 -58.53 0.82
C GLU A 630 -50.65 -59.87 0.12
N ILE A 631 -49.72 -59.91 -0.84
CA ILE A 631 -49.31 -61.15 -1.52
C ILE A 631 -48.70 -62.15 -0.53
N GLU A 632 -47.87 -61.69 0.41
CA GLU A 632 -47.31 -62.56 1.46
C GLU A 632 -48.38 -63.08 2.40
N SER A 633 -49.34 -62.24 2.82
CA SER A 633 -50.48 -62.65 3.63
C SER A 633 -51.32 -63.72 2.91
N LEU A 634 -51.63 -63.51 1.62
CA LEU A 634 -52.37 -64.46 0.80
C LEU A 634 -51.58 -65.77 0.58
N LYS A 635 -50.27 -65.70 0.39
CA LYS A 635 -49.41 -66.90 0.34
C LYS A 635 -49.42 -67.67 1.67
N GLY A 636 -49.40 -66.96 2.80
CA GLY A 636 -49.55 -67.55 4.13
C GLY A 636 -50.91 -68.24 4.31
N GLU A 637 -51.98 -67.62 3.85
CA GLU A 637 -53.33 -68.18 3.89
C GLU A 637 -53.47 -69.42 2.99
N ILE A 638 -52.87 -69.39 1.78
CA ILE A 638 -52.77 -70.56 0.90
C ILE A 638 -51.99 -71.70 1.57
N LEU A 639 -50.90 -71.41 2.28
CA LEU A 639 -50.14 -72.42 3.02
C LEU A 639 -50.96 -73.04 4.17
N LEU A 640 -51.74 -72.23 4.90
CA LEU A 640 -52.68 -72.68 5.93
C LEU A 640 -53.83 -73.52 5.37
N LEU A 641 -54.35 -73.17 4.19
CA LEU A 641 -55.36 -73.96 3.50
C LEU A 641 -54.78 -75.28 2.96
N ARG A 642 -53.53 -75.28 2.50
CA ARG A 642 -52.83 -76.49 2.05
C ARG A 642 -52.52 -77.45 3.19
N SER A 643 -52.22 -76.94 4.40
CA SER A 643 -52.02 -77.79 5.59
C SER A 643 -53.33 -78.35 6.15
N LYS A 644 -54.45 -77.60 6.09
CA LYS A 644 -55.79 -78.13 6.41
C LYS A 644 -56.30 -79.15 5.38
N GLY A 645 -55.95 -78.99 4.10
CA GLY A 645 -56.23 -79.99 3.06
C GLY A 645 -55.51 -81.32 3.30
N ALA A 646 -54.29 -81.30 3.86
CA ALA A 646 -53.54 -82.51 4.20
C ALA A 646 -54.14 -83.32 5.36
N GLN A 647 -54.93 -82.69 6.25
CA GLN A 647 -55.64 -83.38 7.33
C GLN A 647 -56.96 -84.06 6.89
N LEU A 648 -57.43 -83.82 5.66
CA LEU A 648 -58.58 -84.54 5.08
C LEU A 648 -58.19 -85.78 4.26
N PHE A 649 -56.89 -86.05 4.08
CA PHE A 649 -56.38 -87.23 3.35
C PHE A 649 -55.60 -88.22 4.25
N ALA A 650 -55.65 -88.05 5.57
CA ALA A 650 -55.18 -89.05 6.54
C ALA A 650 -56.38 -89.63 7.29
N GLY A 651 -57.12 -90.50 6.61
CA GLY A 651 -58.27 -91.27 7.10
C GLY A 651 -58.57 -92.42 6.17
#